data_AF-A0A4R8PW47-F1
#
_entry.id   AF-A0A4R8PW47-F1
#
_cell.length_a   1.000
_cell.length_b   1.000
_cell.length_c   1.000
_cell.angle_alpha   90.00
_cell.angle_beta   90.00
_cell.angle_gamma   90.00
#
_symmetry.space_group_name_H-M   'P 1'
#
loop_
_entity.id
_entity.type
_entity.pdbx_description
1 polymer ?
#
loop_
_entity_poly.entity_id
_entity_poly.type
_entity_poly.pdbx_seq_one_letter_code
_entity_poly.pdbx_strand_id
1 'polypeptide(L)'
;MSSKELPTHLKQSLESTKVEYRQLGKSGLRVSVPIFGCMSFGDPRTLPWALGEEDALPLLKAAYDRGLNTWDTANVYSNGASEVTIGKALKKYNIPREKVVILTKCFFAVGEEPEARQFVYRDEFDRAKDYQNQFGLSRGAIFNQVEASLKRLDTPYIDLLQIHRFDPKTPVEETMKALHDLVQSGKVRYIGASSMWGKQLAQMQFVAEKNGWTKFVSVQNQYNLLYREEEREMNRFCNDTGVGLIPWAPLCRGHLARPPADFGSTARSKGEKECQSGTHGTVEPDLSIIKRVVEVSEKRDWPMAHVALAWINKRVTSPIIGFSSVDRIEQAITADGKVLTDEEEKYLEELYQAKPISAQAWAAPPPPPPQAKGGAPQVTIQNPQANIKGTTKGFLGAKAGEVESFNGIPFAKPPLGELRFRPPVRLTDPMGDVDATMEQPESCPQFVLKPDFGSPLIPPDVLDRVLNLPILKNLAVGQEDCLTINVQRPAGTTERDRLPVMYWIFGGGFELGSTSMYNGAGLVAEGMSTGKPFVFVAVNYRVGAWGFMPGKDLMMEGSSNAGLLDQRMGLEWVQDNIASFGGDPDKVTLWGESAGAISIFSQLTLYGGNITRNGKQLFRGAIMNSGSAVPTDPMDSPKAQKVYDTVVSAAGCDSAADKLKCLRDLPYDDMRKAANSVPGLLSFNSVALSYLPRPDGKVIVSSPEIFAVSGKLPKVPFILGDQEDEGTLFALFQPNITRTRDVEEYLSSLYFANATPQQIKGLVATYRPRPSEGSPFRTAGFNNIYPQYKRMAAILGDAVFTLTRRAVFNISQTVQPDVPTWSYLASYDYGTPVLGTFHGSDLLQVFYGVKPNYAAAATRAYYFNFAYNLDPNDASGGTGSAKVKLINWPKWSEGNQMLHMRANDADLIVDDFRQDSFDFLLKNVQSLRF
;
A
#
# COMPACT_ATOMS: atom_id res chain seq x y z
N MET A 1 31.37 1.23 62.83
CA MET A 1 31.99 0.09 62.11
C MET A 1 33.07 0.67 61.20
N SER A 2 34.32 0.22 61.35
CA SER A 2 35.46 0.66 60.51
C SER A 2 35.10 0.54 59.03
N SER A 3 35.23 1.62 58.25
CA SER A 3 35.11 1.56 56.80
C SER A 3 36.18 0.59 56.30
N LYS A 4 35.78 -0.60 55.82
CA LYS A 4 36.73 -1.53 55.21
C LYS A 4 37.30 -0.85 53.97
N GLU A 5 38.61 -0.66 53.93
CA GLU A 5 39.30 -0.11 52.77
C GLU A 5 39.14 -1.07 51.58
N LEU A 6 38.69 -0.55 50.44
CA LEU A 6 38.46 -1.38 49.25
C LEU A 6 39.81 -1.82 48.66
N PRO A 7 39.95 -3.08 48.20
CA PRO A 7 41.14 -3.51 47.46
C PRO A 7 41.42 -2.61 46.27
N THR A 8 42.70 -2.30 46.00
CA THR A 8 43.13 -1.31 44.99
C THR A 8 42.50 -1.52 43.61
N HIS A 9 42.48 -2.76 43.11
CA HIS A 9 41.87 -3.06 41.80
C HIS A 9 40.35 -2.85 41.81
N LEU A 10 39.66 -3.17 42.90
CA LEU A 10 38.22 -2.91 43.01
C LEU A 10 37.94 -1.41 43.07
N LYS A 11 38.75 -0.65 43.81
CA LYS A 11 38.66 0.82 43.86
C LYS A 11 38.86 1.43 42.45
N GLN A 12 39.90 1.02 41.73
CA GLN A 12 40.15 1.47 40.35
C GLN A 12 39.01 1.09 39.40
N SER A 13 38.50 -0.15 39.51
CA SER A 13 37.37 -0.61 38.71
C SER A 13 36.14 0.26 38.96
N LEU A 14 35.83 0.57 40.22
CA LEU A 14 34.70 1.45 40.58
C LEU A 14 34.92 2.88 40.07
N GLU A 15 36.12 3.43 40.23
CA GLU A 15 36.45 4.78 39.74
C GLU A 15 36.32 4.89 38.22
N SER A 16 36.69 3.83 37.47
CA SER A 16 36.55 3.75 36.02
C SER A 16 35.13 3.44 35.53
N THR A 17 34.24 2.95 36.40
CA THR A 17 32.86 2.63 36.01
C THR A 17 32.02 3.91 36.01
N LYS A 18 31.66 4.39 34.82
CA LYS A 18 30.91 5.64 34.61
C LYS A 18 29.46 5.42 34.17
N VAL A 19 28.98 4.18 34.24
CA VAL A 19 27.66 3.78 33.74
C VAL A 19 26.96 2.85 34.71
N GLU A 20 25.64 2.81 34.61
CA GLU A 20 24.81 1.82 35.30
C GLU A 20 24.83 0.47 34.57
N TYR A 21 24.64 -0.62 35.32
CA TYR A 21 24.39 -1.96 34.78
C TYR A 21 23.00 -2.43 35.17
N ARG A 22 22.16 -2.79 34.19
CA ARG A 22 20.79 -3.28 34.41
C ARG A 22 20.65 -4.74 34.04
N GLN A 23 19.74 -5.43 34.72
CA GLN A 23 19.39 -6.82 34.40
C GLN A 23 18.57 -6.86 33.10
N LEU A 24 18.91 -7.77 32.19
CA LEU A 24 18.20 -7.94 30.92
C LEU A 24 16.96 -8.82 31.09
N GLY A 25 15.81 -8.16 31.22
CA GLY A 25 14.55 -8.84 31.55
C GLY A 25 14.66 -9.61 32.87
N LYS A 26 14.14 -10.84 32.89
CA LYS A 26 14.27 -11.78 34.02
C LYS A 26 15.52 -12.67 33.94
N SER A 27 16.40 -12.47 32.96
CA SER A 27 17.62 -13.29 32.81
C SER A 27 18.70 -12.89 33.81
N GLY A 28 19.73 -13.73 33.98
CA GLY A 28 20.90 -13.39 34.79
C GLY A 28 21.89 -12.42 34.12
N LEU A 29 21.68 -12.06 32.85
CA LEU A 29 22.59 -11.20 32.10
C LEU A 29 22.43 -9.74 32.55
N ARG A 30 23.54 -9.07 32.87
CA ARG A 30 23.58 -7.63 33.10
C ARG A 30 24.24 -6.91 31.94
N VAL A 31 23.65 -5.79 31.53
CA VAL A 31 24.10 -4.97 30.40
C VAL A 31 24.37 -3.53 30.84
N SER A 32 25.35 -2.88 30.21
CA SER A 32 25.63 -1.46 30.45
C SER A 32 24.51 -0.56 29.91
N VAL A 33 24.35 0.61 30.50
CA VAL A 33 23.41 1.65 30.05
C VAL A 33 24.17 2.90 29.64
N PRO A 34 24.18 3.27 28.34
CA PRO A 34 23.60 2.55 27.19
C PRO A 34 24.38 1.28 26.79
N ILE A 35 23.82 0.52 25.84
CA ILE A 35 24.57 -0.49 25.07
C ILE A 35 25.33 0.22 23.93
N PHE A 36 26.59 -0.15 23.73
CA PHE A 36 27.45 0.45 22.72
C PHE A 36 27.17 -0.19 21.34
N GLY A 37 26.58 0.58 20.41
CA GLY A 37 26.25 0.13 19.06
C GLY A 37 27.39 0.29 18.06
N CYS A 38 27.77 -0.79 17.39
CA CYS A 38 28.93 -0.85 16.49
C CYS A 38 28.57 -0.76 14.99
N MET A 39 27.34 -0.37 14.64
CA MET A 39 26.90 -0.27 13.24
C MET A 39 27.79 0.64 12.38
N SER A 40 28.41 1.64 13.00
CA SER A 40 29.31 2.57 12.30
C SER A 40 30.71 2.02 12.09
N PHE A 41 31.05 0.79 12.51
CA PHE A 41 32.40 0.25 12.40
C PHE A 41 32.56 -0.65 11.18
N GLY A 42 33.66 -0.45 10.44
CA GLY A 42 34.07 -1.32 9.37
C GLY A 42 34.61 -0.57 8.16
N ASP A 43 34.27 -1.06 6.98
CA ASP A 43 34.84 -0.63 5.71
C ASP A 43 33.97 0.46 5.05
N PRO A 44 34.53 1.66 4.77
CA PRO A 44 33.83 2.73 4.06
C PRO A 44 33.28 2.35 2.68
N ARG A 45 33.80 1.29 2.05
CA ARG A 45 33.27 0.72 0.81
C ARG A 45 31.87 0.11 1.00
N THR A 46 31.55 -0.35 2.21
CA THR A 46 30.21 -0.86 2.54
C THR A 46 29.23 0.27 2.84
N LEU A 47 29.66 1.29 3.59
CA LEU A 47 28.89 2.43 4.02
C LEU A 47 29.84 3.64 4.04
N PRO A 48 29.64 4.68 3.21
CA PRO A 48 30.60 5.78 3.10
C PRO A 48 30.91 6.53 4.40
N TRP A 49 30.04 6.41 5.40
CA TRP A 49 30.19 7.00 6.73
C TRP A 49 30.69 6.01 7.79
N ALA A 50 31.05 4.78 7.42
CA ALA A 50 31.66 3.81 8.33
C ALA A 50 33.06 4.29 8.76
N LEU A 51 33.38 4.04 10.01
CA LEU A 51 34.66 4.29 10.64
C LEU A 51 35.55 3.07 10.42
N GLY A 52 36.69 3.33 9.77
CA GLY A 52 37.74 2.35 9.60
C GLY A 52 38.30 1.87 10.94
N GLU A 53 39.13 0.83 10.88
CA GLU A 53 39.74 0.22 12.05
C GLU A 53 40.52 1.24 12.93
N GLU A 54 41.25 2.17 12.30
CA GLU A 54 42.05 3.18 13.01
C GLU A 54 41.20 4.10 13.91
N ASP A 55 39.98 4.43 13.47
CA ASP A 55 39.04 5.28 14.21
C ASP A 55 38.16 4.49 15.19
N ALA A 56 37.79 3.25 14.83
CA ALA A 56 36.90 2.42 15.63
C ALA A 56 37.59 1.84 16.87
N LEU A 57 38.87 1.45 16.77
CA LEU A 57 39.60 0.82 17.86
C LEU A 57 39.73 1.74 19.11
N PRO A 58 40.12 3.04 18.99
CA PRO A 58 40.13 3.95 20.12
C PRO A 58 38.76 4.13 20.79
N LEU A 59 37.66 4.08 20.03
CA LEU A 59 36.31 4.20 20.58
C LEU A 59 35.92 2.99 21.42
N LEU A 60 36.24 1.77 20.97
CA LEU A 60 36.01 0.54 21.75
C LEU A 60 36.82 0.55 23.05
N LYS A 61 38.07 1.02 23.01
CA LYS A 61 38.91 1.20 24.20
C LYS A 61 38.29 2.23 25.16
N ALA A 62 37.90 3.39 24.65
CA ALA A 62 37.29 4.44 25.45
C ALA A 62 35.97 3.99 26.10
N ALA A 63 35.16 3.20 25.39
CA ALA A 63 33.94 2.59 25.92
C ALA A 63 34.27 1.63 27.08
N TYR A 64 35.20 0.71 26.87
CA TYR A 64 35.63 -0.24 27.90
C TYR A 64 36.16 0.47 29.16
N ASP A 65 37.03 1.46 29.00
CA ASP A 65 37.65 2.21 30.08
C ASP A 65 36.64 2.98 30.95
N ARG A 66 35.40 3.17 30.45
CA ARG A 66 34.29 3.86 31.15
C ARG A 66 33.23 2.89 31.68
N GLY A 67 33.43 1.59 31.52
CA GLY A 67 32.47 0.56 31.90
C GLY A 67 31.38 0.26 30.85
N LEU A 68 31.40 0.90 29.67
CA LEU A 68 30.53 0.53 28.54
C LEU A 68 31.05 -0.76 27.88
N ASN A 69 30.85 -1.88 28.56
CA ASN A 69 31.36 -3.19 28.19
C ASN A 69 30.31 -4.08 27.50
N THR A 70 29.11 -3.56 27.19
CA THR A 70 28.12 -4.28 26.37
C THR A 70 28.13 -3.74 24.96
N TRP A 71 28.58 -4.54 24.00
CA TRP A 71 28.81 -4.13 22.61
C TRP A 71 27.85 -4.86 21.66
N ASP A 72 27.00 -4.11 20.96
CA ASP A 72 26.07 -4.62 19.95
C ASP A 72 26.61 -4.46 18.53
N THR A 73 26.65 -5.58 17.81
CA THR A 73 26.97 -5.65 16.39
C THR A 73 25.97 -6.57 15.67
N ALA A 74 26.25 -6.90 14.41
CA ALA A 74 25.58 -7.95 13.68
C ALA A 74 26.57 -8.61 12.72
N ASN A 75 26.34 -9.85 12.34
CA ASN A 75 27.16 -10.54 11.35
C ASN A 75 27.32 -9.75 10.05
N VAL A 76 26.29 -9.00 9.64
CA VAL A 76 26.27 -8.23 8.39
C VAL A 76 26.70 -6.76 8.55
N TYR A 77 27.00 -6.28 9.76
CA TYR A 77 27.44 -4.88 9.95
C TYR A 77 28.79 -4.68 9.24
N SER A 78 28.77 -3.76 8.26
CA SER A 78 29.85 -3.57 7.30
C SER A 78 30.32 -4.89 6.67
N ASN A 79 29.37 -5.76 6.29
CA ASN A 79 29.63 -7.08 5.73
C ASN A 79 30.62 -7.92 6.56
N GLY A 80 30.46 -7.91 7.89
CA GLY A 80 31.28 -8.68 8.83
C GLY A 80 32.50 -7.95 9.40
N ALA A 81 32.89 -6.80 8.83
CA ALA A 81 34.06 -6.06 9.29
C ALA A 81 33.93 -5.51 10.72
N SER A 82 32.71 -5.20 11.17
CA SER A 82 32.46 -4.76 12.55
C SER A 82 32.86 -5.83 13.59
N GLU A 83 32.50 -7.09 13.34
CA GLU A 83 32.88 -8.22 14.21
C GLU A 83 34.39 -8.42 14.26
N VAL A 84 35.08 -8.30 13.11
CA VAL A 84 36.55 -8.38 13.03
C VAL A 84 37.19 -7.26 13.85
N THR A 85 36.67 -6.04 13.76
CA THR A 85 37.19 -4.88 14.49
C THR A 85 37.05 -5.06 16.00
N ILE A 86 35.92 -5.60 16.46
CA ILE A 86 35.70 -5.92 17.88
C ILE A 86 36.70 -6.98 18.37
N GLY A 87 36.87 -8.08 17.63
CA GLY A 87 37.84 -9.13 17.98
C GLY A 87 39.26 -8.59 18.08
N LYS A 88 39.66 -7.72 17.13
CA LYS A 88 40.96 -7.04 17.17
C LYS A 88 41.11 -6.11 18.36
N ALA A 89 40.06 -5.37 18.75
CA ALA A 89 40.10 -4.48 19.91
C ALA A 89 40.42 -5.24 21.21
N LEU A 90 39.78 -6.40 21.41
CA LEU A 90 40.03 -7.24 22.58
C LEU A 90 41.52 -7.63 22.68
N LYS A 91 42.12 -8.06 21.57
CA LYS A 91 43.53 -8.44 21.52
C LYS A 91 44.47 -7.25 21.66
N LYS A 92 44.26 -6.19 20.88
CA LYS A 92 45.13 -5.02 20.83
C LYS A 92 45.25 -4.33 22.18
N TYR A 93 44.15 -4.25 22.93
CA TYR A 93 44.10 -3.59 24.23
C TYR A 93 44.15 -4.57 25.41
N ASN A 94 44.38 -5.86 25.16
CA ASN A 94 44.42 -6.91 26.17
C ASN A 94 43.19 -6.89 27.10
N ILE A 95 42.01 -6.71 26.52
CA ILE A 95 40.74 -6.71 27.24
C ILE A 95 40.31 -8.16 27.46
N PRO A 96 40.16 -8.63 28.71
CA PRO A 96 39.72 -10.00 28.98
C PRO A 96 38.33 -10.23 28.43
N ARG A 97 38.16 -11.33 27.66
CA ARG A 97 36.93 -11.62 26.93
C ARG A 97 35.70 -11.71 27.84
N GLU A 98 35.87 -12.26 29.03
CA GLU A 98 34.83 -12.44 30.05
C GLU A 98 34.38 -11.12 30.70
N LYS A 99 35.12 -10.02 30.51
CA LYS A 99 34.75 -8.69 31.02
C LYS A 99 33.91 -7.87 30.04
N VAL A 100 33.60 -8.43 28.86
CA VAL A 100 32.82 -7.77 27.80
C VAL A 100 31.63 -8.65 27.43
N VAL A 101 30.47 -8.04 27.25
CA VAL A 101 29.24 -8.69 26.78
C VAL A 101 29.07 -8.36 25.30
N ILE A 102 29.18 -9.35 24.41
CA ILE A 102 29.07 -9.15 22.96
C ILE A 102 27.72 -9.68 22.45
N LEU A 103 26.97 -8.77 21.83
CA LEU A 103 25.71 -9.04 21.14
C LEU A 103 26.00 -9.09 19.64
N THR A 104 25.61 -10.17 18.97
CA THR A 104 25.60 -10.23 17.50
C THR A 104 24.31 -10.85 16.98
N LYS A 105 24.17 -10.95 15.66
CA LYS A 105 22.93 -11.35 15.00
C LYS A 105 23.17 -12.37 13.90
N CYS A 106 22.18 -13.20 13.62
CA CYS A 106 22.12 -14.05 12.44
C CYS A 106 20.80 -13.79 11.68
N PHE A 107 20.88 -13.74 10.35
CA PHE A 107 19.76 -13.80 9.39
C PHE A 107 20.27 -13.53 7.97
N PHE A 108 21.08 -12.47 7.77
CA PHE A 108 21.57 -12.05 6.46
C PHE A 108 22.91 -12.71 6.14
N ALA A 109 23.19 -13.01 4.86
CA ALA A 109 24.50 -13.55 4.47
C ALA A 109 25.60 -12.47 4.57
N VAL A 110 26.83 -12.94 4.77
CA VAL A 110 28.05 -12.13 4.67
C VAL A 110 28.73 -12.50 3.35
N GLY A 111 28.88 -11.53 2.46
CA GLY A 111 29.53 -11.72 1.16
C GLY A 111 31.04 -11.87 1.26
N GLU A 112 31.66 -12.42 0.22
CA GLU A 112 33.12 -12.56 0.12
C GLU A 112 33.84 -11.22 -0.06
N GLU A 113 33.18 -10.24 -0.67
CA GLU A 113 33.69 -8.87 -0.87
C GLU A 113 32.93 -7.87 0.02
N PRO A 114 33.56 -6.81 0.56
CA PRO A 114 32.88 -5.84 1.43
C PRO A 114 31.61 -5.22 0.83
N GLU A 115 31.62 -4.95 -0.47
CA GLU A 115 30.53 -4.35 -1.22
C GLU A 115 29.34 -5.32 -1.37
N ALA A 116 29.59 -6.64 -1.35
CA ALA A 116 28.61 -7.71 -1.53
C ALA A 116 27.70 -7.89 -0.30
N ARG A 117 26.83 -6.90 -0.08
CA ARG A 117 25.89 -6.88 1.04
C ARG A 117 24.60 -7.60 0.67
N GLN A 118 24.30 -8.72 1.33
CA GLN A 118 23.11 -9.52 1.01
C GLN A 118 21.80 -8.74 1.12
N PHE A 119 21.68 -7.81 2.07
CA PHE A 119 20.47 -7.00 2.18
C PHE A 119 20.29 -5.97 1.03
N VAL A 120 21.35 -5.72 0.24
CA VAL A 120 21.33 -4.91 -0.98
C VAL A 120 21.11 -5.80 -2.21
N TYR A 121 21.86 -6.90 -2.31
CA TYR A 121 21.84 -7.86 -3.42
C TYR A 121 21.08 -9.14 -3.06
N ARG A 122 19.84 -8.99 -2.58
CA ARG A 122 19.07 -10.13 -2.01
C ARG A 122 18.86 -11.24 -3.04
N ASP A 123 18.42 -10.86 -4.23
CA ASP A 123 18.03 -11.80 -5.28
C ASP A 123 19.24 -12.56 -5.83
N GLU A 124 20.39 -11.89 -5.92
CA GLU A 124 21.65 -12.48 -6.34
C GLU A 124 22.15 -13.49 -5.30
N PHE A 125 22.12 -13.15 -4.01
CA PHE A 125 22.47 -14.07 -2.93
C PHE A 125 21.49 -15.26 -2.86
N ASP A 126 20.19 -15.03 -3.06
CA ASP A 126 19.17 -16.08 -3.07
C ASP A 126 19.36 -17.07 -4.24
N ARG A 127 19.98 -16.65 -5.35
CA ARG A 127 20.25 -17.50 -6.52
C ARG A 127 21.66 -18.09 -6.57
N ALA A 128 22.61 -17.42 -5.93
CA ALA A 128 24.00 -17.81 -5.97
C ALA A 128 24.23 -19.11 -5.19
N LYS A 129 24.88 -20.07 -5.85
CA LYS A 129 25.20 -21.39 -5.25
C LYS A 129 25.98 -21.27 -3.94
N ASP A 130 26.84 -20.26 -3.82
CA ASP A 130 27.78 -20.10 -2.71
C ASP A 130 27.11 -19.60 -1.43
N TYR A 131 25.94 -18.97 -1.55
CA TYR A 131 25.19 -18.44 -0.41
C TYR A 131 23.98 -19.29 -0.02
N GLN A 132 23.70 -20.40 -0.72
CA GLN A 132 22.65 -21.34 -0.33
C GLN A 132 22.94 -21.90 1.06
N ASN A 133 21.95 -21.86 1.95
CA ASN A 133 22.08 -22.24 3.36
C ASN A 133 23.09 -21.40 4.17
N GLN A 134 23.44 -20.19 3.72
CA GLN A 134 24.31 -19.26 4.46
C GLN A 134 23.53 -18.12 5.15
N PHE A 135 22.21 -18.07 4.99
CA PHE A 135 21.33 -17.03 5.52
C PHE A 135 19.91 -17.58 5.77
N GLY A 136 19.04 -16.76 6.37
CA GLY A 136 17.76 -17.18 6.94
C GLY A 136 17.94 -17.80 8.33
N LEU A 137 16.88 -18.43 8.81
CA LEU A 137 16.83 -19.08 10.14
C LEU A 137 16.68 -20.61 10.08
N SER A 138 16.97 -21.23 8.93
CA SER A 138 17.11 -22.69 8.88
C SER A 138 18.25 -23.14 9.80
N ARG A 139 18.17 -24.38 10.29
CA ARG A 139 19.18 -24.92 11.20
C ARG A 139 20.59 -24.80 10.61
N GLY A 140 20.76 -25.22 9.36
CA GLY A 140 22.06 -25.17 8.68
C GLY A 140 22.60 -23.75 8.60
N ALA A 141 21.76 -22.79 8.21
CA ALA A 141 22.15 -21.39 8.12
C ALA A 141 22.50 -20.77 9.48
N ILE A 142 21.73 -21.07 10.52
CA ILE A 142 22.00 -20.57 11.88
C ILE A 142 23.39 -21.03 12.36
N PHE A 143 23.68 -22.33 12.23
CA PHE A 143 24.97 -22.88 12.66
C PHE A 143 26.12 -22.26 11.85
N ASN A 144 26.02 -22.22 10.52
CA ASN A 144 27.05 -21.63 9.65
C ASN A 144 27.34 -20.17 10.01
N GLN A 145 26.29 -19.36 10.21
CA GLN A 145 26.43 -17.94 10.56
C GLN A 145 27.07 -17.75 11.94
N VAL A 146 26.74 -18.61 12.91
CA VAL A 146 27.31 -18.53 14.26
C VAL A 146 28.78 -18.92 14.28
N GLU A 147 29.18 -20.01 13.61
CA GLU A 147 30.60 -20.35 13.46
C GLU A 147 31.39 -19.23 12.79
N ALA A 148 30.84 -18.65 11.72
CA ALA A 148 31.47 -17.55 11.02
C ALA A 148 31.62 -16.29 11.89
N SER A 149 30.61 -16.00 12.73
CA SER A 149 30.65 -14.86 13.66
C SER A 149 31.67 -15.07 14.77
N LEU A 150 31.75 -16.28 15.36
CA LEU A 150 32.77 -16.65 16.34
C LEU A 150 34.18 -16.51 15.77
N LYS A 151 34.38 -16.92 14.51
CA LYS A 151 35.64 -16.76 13.80
C LYS A 151 36.01 -15.29 13.57
N ARG A 152 35.07 -14.44 13.14
CA ARG A 152 35.32 -13.00 12.93
C ARG A 152 35.59 -12.27 14.24
N LEU A 153 34.82 -12.56 15.28
CA LEU A 153 35.00 -12.00 16.63
C LEU A 153 36.23 -12.58 17.35
N ASP A 154 36.77 -13.69 16.86
CA ASP A 154 37.90 -14.42 17.43
C ASP A 154 37.70 -14.76 18.93
N THR A 155 36.55 -15.38 19.20
CA THR A 155 36.09 -15.71 20.56
C THR A 155 35.43 -17.09 20.57
N PRO A 156 35.53 -17.86 21.68
CA PRO A 156 34.90 -19.17 21.79
C PRO A 156 33.38 -19.13 22.02
N TYR A 157 32.81 -17.97 22.39
CA TYR A 157 31.37 -17.83 22.62
C TYR A 157 30.83 -16.43 22.29
N ILE A 158 29.51 -16.38 22.05
CA ILE A 158 28.67 -15.18 21.94
C ILE A 158 27.83 -15.06 23.22
N ASP A 159 27.79 -13.88 23.84
CA ASP A 159 26.98 -13.67 25.05
C ASP A 159 25.49 -13.65 24.73
N LEU A 160 25.10 -12.90 23.69
CA LEU A 160 23.70 -12.83 23.26
C LEU A 160 23.60 -12.85 21.73
N LEU A 161 23.03 -13.93 21.19
CA LEU A 161 22.73 -14.04 19.76
C LEU A 161 21.29 -13.60 19.50
N GLN A 162 21.10 -12.63 18.63
CA GLN A 162 19.76 -12.21 18.22
C GLN A 162 19.41 -12.73 16.82
N ILE A 163 18.22 -13.27 16.64
CA ILE A 163 17.69 -13.42 15.28
C ILE A 163 17.39 -12.03 14.73
N HIS A 164 18.02 -11.69 13.60
CA HIS A 164 17.97 -10.32 13.10
C HIS A 164 16.58 -9.97 12.55
N ARG A 165 15.85 -10.94 12.02
CA ARG A 165 14.48 -10.83 11.50
C ARG A 165 13.71 -12.12 11.74
N PHE A 166 12.38 -12.05 11.72
CA PHE A 166 11.54 -13.25 11.60
C PHE A 166 11.71 -13.89 10.21
N ASP A 167 11.81 -15.22 10.15
CA ASP A 167 11.90 -15.96 8.89
C ASP A 167 10.58 -16.70 8.61
N PRO A 168 9.76 -16.24 7.65
CA PRO A 168 8.51 -16.92 7.31
C PRO A 168 8.73 -18.20 6.50
N LYS A 169 9.94 -18.46 5.99
CA LYS A 169 10.25 -19.63 5.14
C LYS A 169 10.70 -20.83 5.96
N THR A 170 11.16 -20.63 7.19
CA THR A 170 11.64 -21.70 8.08
C THR A 170 10.61 -22.00 9.17
N PRO A 171 10.25 -23.27 9.43
CA PRO A 171 9.40 -23.62 10.57
C PRO A 171 9.94 -23.07 11.90
N VAL A 172 9.05 -22.55 12.74
CA VAL A 172 9.41 -21.96 14.04
C VAL A 172 10.07 -23.00 14.95
N GLU A 173 9.59 -24.24 14.93
CA GLU A 173 10.13 -25.35 15.70
C GLU A 173 11.59 -25.65 15.33
N GLU A 174 11.91 -25.63 14.03
CA GLU A 174 13.28 -25.85 13.57
C GLU A 174 14.20 -24.72 14.04
N THR A 175 13.75 -23.47 13.85
CA THR A 175 14.49 -22.27 14.29
C THR A 175 14.76 -22.32 15.80
N MET A 176 13.72 -22.52 16.62
CA MET A 176 13.85 -22.52 18.07
C MET A 176 14.69 -23.69 18.58
N LYS A 177 14.58 -24.87 17.98
CA LYS A 177 15.44 -26.01 18.33
C LYS A 177 16.91 -25.74 17.96
N ALA A 178 17.18 -25.13 16.80
CA ALA A 178 18.54 -24.78 16.40
C ALA A 178 19.19 -23.78 17.37
N LEU A 179 18.45 -22.74 17.76
CA LEU A 179 18.90 -21.76 18.76
C LEU A 179 19.12 -22.40 20.14
N HIS A 180 18.23 -23.28 20.56
CA HIS A 180 18.39 -24.03 21.81
C HIS A 180 19.64 -24.92 21.80
N ASP A 181 19.87 -25.66 20.71
CA ASP A 181 21.04 -26.53 20.57
C ASP A 181 22.36 -25.72 20.61
N LEU A 182 22.38 -24.50 20.07
CA LEU A 182 23.53 -23.59 20.20
C LEU A 182 23.79 -23.17 21.65
N VAL A 183 22.73 -22.92 22.42
CA VAL A 183 22.85 -22.63 23.86
C VAL A 183 23.38 -23.84 24.62
N GLN A 184 22.82 -25.03 24.34
CA GLN A 184 23.29 -26.29 24.95
C GLN A 184 24.75 -26.58 24.60
N SER A 185 25.20 -26.26 23.39
CA SER A 185 26.59 -26.43 22.96
C SER A 185 27.58 -25.48 23.66
N GLY A 186 27.08 -24.43 24.31
CA GLY A 186 27.91 -23.41 24.94
C GLY A 186 28.56 -22.41 23.96
N LYS A 187 28.20 -22.42 22.67
CA LYS A 187 28.64 -21.40 21.70
C LYS A 187 27.90 -20.07 21.88
N VAL A 188 26.67 -20.13 22.40
CA VAL A 188 25.82 -18.99 22.69
C VAL A 188 25.38 -19.07 24.17
N ARG A 189 25.41 -17.96 24.93
CA ARG A 189 24.94 -17.95 26.33
C ARG A 189 23.46 -17.65 26.43
N TYR A 190 23.00 -16.63 25.70
CA TYR A 190 21.61 -16.17 25.67
C TYR A 190 21.15 -15.96 24.23
N ILE A 191 19.84 -16.08 24.00
CA ILE A 191 19.23 -15.79 22.70
C ILE A 191 18.22 -14.66 22.83
N GLY A 192 18.11 -13.85 21.78
CA GLY A 192 17.15 -12.77 21.66
C GLY A 192 16.58 -12.65 20.25
N ALA A 193 15.69 -11.69 20.07
CA ALA A 193 15.05 -11.41 18.79
C ALA A 193 15.18 -9.93 18.41
N SER A 194 15.05 -9.63 17.13
CA SER A 194 15.05 -8.25 16.63
C SER A 194 14.02 -8.11 15.51
N SER A 195 13.30 -6.98 15.52
CA SER A 195 12.46 -6.51 14.42
C SER A 195 11.47 -7.57 13.91
N MET A 196 10.44 -7.84 14.72
CA MET A 196 9.32 -8.73 14.40
C MET A 196 8.03 -8.29 15.11
N TRP A 197 6.90 -8.87 14.71
CA TRP A 197 5.61 -8.58 15.33
C TRP A 197 5.51 -9.21 16.74
N GLY A 198 4.75 -8.57 17.65
CA GLY A 198 4.48 -9.11 18.99
C GLY A 198 3.93 -10.53 18.96
N LYS A 199 2.97 -10.80 18.06
CA LYS A 199 2.42 -12.15 17.81
C LYS A 199 3.49 -13.17 17.40
N GLN A 200 4.45 -12.78 16.55
CA GLN A 200 5.51 -13.68 16.10
C GLN A 200 6.43 -14.06 17.26
N LEU A 201 6.85 -13.09 18.06
CA LEU A 201 7.64 -13.36 19.27
C LEU A 201 6.88 -14.28 20.23
N ALA A 202 5.60 -13.99 20.49
CA ALA A 202 4.76 -14.81 21.36
C ALA A 202 4.66 -16.25 20.87
N GLN A 203 4.50 -16.46 19.56
CA GLN A 203 4.48 -17.80 18.95
C GLN A 203 5.82 -18.54 19.16
N MET A 204 6.96 -17.87 18.94
CA MET A 204 8.27 -18.49 19.13
C MET A 204 8.56 -18.80 20.61
N GLN A 205 8.17 -17.91 21.52
CA GLN A 205 8.26 -18.16 22.97
C GLN A 205 7.39 -19.34 23.40
N PHE A 206 6.16 -19.44 22.88
CA PHE A 206 5.26 -20.56 23.13
C PHE A 206 5.84 -21.89 22.63
N VAL A 207 6.43 -21.91 21.43
CA VAL A 207 7.08 -23.11 20.89
C VAL A 207 8.25 -23.54 21.77
N ALA A 208 9.08 -22.61 22.23
CA ALA A 208 10.18 -22.94 23.14
C ALA A 208 9.65 -23.47 24.47
N GLU A 209 8.66 -22.81 25.06
CA GLU A 209 8.05 -23.24 26.32
C GLU A 209 7.45 -24.65 26.24
N LYS A 210 6.65 -24.90 25.19
CA LYS A 210 6.00 -26.19 24.95
C LYS A 210 6.99 -27.36 24.86
N ASN A 211 8.19 -27.11 24.34
CA ASN A 211 9.20 -28.15 24.12
C ASN A 211 10.31 -28.14 25.20
N GLY A 212 10.21 -27.28 26.23
CA GLY A 212 11.27 -27.12 27.24
C GLY A 212 12.58 -26.56 26.68
N TRP A 213 12.52 -25.82 25.58
CA TRP A 213 13.68 -25.18 24.94
C TRP A 213 13.98 -23.80 25.51
N THR A 214 15.15 -23.28 25.16
CA THR A 214 15.60 -21.95 25.61
C THR A 214 14.68 -20.88 25.02
N LYS A 215 14.17 -20.01 25.90
CA LYS A 215 13.33 -18.85 25.54
C LYS A 215 14.20 -17.62 25.22
N PHE A 216 13.64 -16.68 24.45
CA PHE A 216 14.28 -15.39 24.20
C PHE A 216 14.32 -14.56 25.49
N VAL A 217 15.47 -13.96 25.79
CA VAL A 217 15.65 -13.08 26.95
C VAL A 217 15.57 -11.60 26.60
N SER A 218 15.66 -11.26 25.31
CA SER A 218 15.64 -9.87 24.86
C SER A 218 14.98 -9.67 23.50
N VAL A 219 14.51 -8.45 23.27
CA VAL A 219 14.04 -7.95 21.99
C VAL A 219 14.69 -6.60 21.67
N GLN A 220 15.19 -6.48 20.44
CA GLN A 220 15.79 -5.26 19.88
C GLN A 220 14.94 -4.73 18.73
N ASN A 221 13.95 -3.89 19.05
CA ASN A 221 13.06 -3.22 18.09
C ASN A 221 13.37 -1.73 17.95
N GLN A 222 12.78 -1.08 16.94
CA GLN A 222 12.86 0.38 16.80
C GLN A 222 11.94 1.01 17.85
N TYR A 223 12.49 1.82 18.74
CA TYR A 223 11.68 2.53 19.72
C TYR A 223 12.38 3.82 20.14
N ASN A 224 11.67 4.95 20.02
CA ASN A 224 12.13 6.28 20.42
C ASN A 224 10.94 7.24 20.52
N LEU A 225 11.19 8.47 20.95
CA LEU A 225 10.12 9.47 21.16
C LEU A 225 9.31 9.77 19.87
N LEU A 226 9.92 9.60 18.69
CA LEU A 226 9.30 9.81 17.38
C LEU A 226 8.74 8.52 16.75
N TYR A 227 8.92 7.36 17.38
CA TYR A 227 8.41 6.08 16.89
C TYR A 227 8.05 5.15 18.05
N ARG A 228 6.76 5.03 18.33
CA ARG A 228 6.21 4.40 19.54
C ARG A 228 5.26 3.22 19.26
N GLU A 229 5.25 2.69 18.04
CA GLU A 229 4.32 1.62 17.65
C GLU A 229 4.49 0.32 18.49
N GLU A 230 5.69 0.08 19.03
CA GLU A 230 5.98 -1.06 19.92
C GLU A 230 5.18 -1.03 21.25
N GLU A 231 4.66 0.13 21.66
CA GLU A 231 3.85 0.29 22.88
C GLU A 231 2.47 -0.39 22.80
N ARG A 232 2.00 -0.69 21.58
CA ARG A 232 0.70 -1.34 21.36
C ARG A 232 0.64 -2.73 21.97
N GLU A 233 1.62 -3.56 21.65
CA GLU A 233 1.63 -4.98 22.01
C GLU A 233 3.00 -5.50 22.46
N MET A 234 4.06 -5.24 21.68
CA MET A 234 5.38 -5.84 21.91
C MET A 234 5.96 -5.48 23.29
N ASN A 235 6.01 -4.19 23.62
CA ASN A 235 6.57 -3.73 24.89
C ASN A 235 5.77 -4.27 26.07
N ARG A 236 4.44 -4.31 25.95
CA ARG A 236 3.55 -4.88 26.98
C ARG A 236 3.83 -6.36 27.20
N PHE A 237 3.84 -7.14 26.10
CA PHE A 237 4.17 -8.56 26.14
C PHE A 237 5.55 -8.82 26.75
N CYS A 238 6.57 -8.03 26.38
CA CYS A 238 7.92 -8.17 26.93
C CYS A 238 7.94 -7.88 28.43
N ASN A 239 7.27 -6.82 28.88
CA ASN A 239 7.17 -6.47 30.30
C ASN A 239 6.46 -7.57 31.11
N ASP A 240 5.34 -8.09 30.60
CA ASP A 240 4.55 -9.12 31.27
C ASP A 240 5.31 -10.47 31.36
N THR A 241 6.00 -10.84 30.28
CA THR A 241 6.71 -12.13 30.19
C THR A 241 8.14 -12.10 30.71
N GLY A 242 8.68 -10.90 30.98
CA GLY A 242 10.04 -10.70 31.50
C GLY A 242 11.13 -10.76 30.45
N VAL A 243 10.82 -10.40 29.21
CA VAL A 243 11.79 -10.23 28.11
C VAL A 243 12.35 -8.79 28.15
N GLY A 244 13.67 -8.64 28.13
CA GLY A 244 14.32 -7.33 28.19
C GLY A 244 14.22 -6.53 26.89
N LEU A 245 13.94 -5.23 27.00
CA LEU A 245 13.86 -4.32 25.84
C LEU A 245 15.21 -3.61 25.64
N ILE A 246 15.81 -3.77 24.47
CA ILE A 246 17.09 -3.14 24.09
C ILE A 246 17.00 -2.47 22.72
N PRO A 247 16.24 -1.36 22.59
CA PRO A 247 15.86 -0.82 21.29
C PRO A 247 17.02 -0.17 20.54
N TRP A 248 16.91 -0.21 19.20
CA TRP A 248 17.81 0.51 18.30
C TRP A 248 17.22 1.86 17.87
N ALA A 249 18.11 2.77 17.44
CA ALA A 249 17.80 4.18 17.09
C ALA A 249 17.04 4.97 18.18
N PRO A 250 17.49 4.97 19.45
CA PRO A 250 16.87 5.73 20.54
C PRO A 250 16.86 7.25 20.29
N LEU A 251 17.83 7.76 19.52
CA LEU A 251 17.96 9.16 19.15
C LEU A 251 17.39 9.48 17.75
N CYS A 252 16.60 8.57 17.17
CA CYS A 252 16.07 8.64 15.81
C CYS A 252 17.17 9.10 14.81
N ARG A 253 18.28 8.34 14.74
CA ARG A 253 19.42 8.61 13.84
C ARG A 253 20.07 10.00 13.96
N GLY A 254 19.78 10.71 15.03
CA GLY A 254 20.31 12.04 15.32
C GLY A 254 19.27 13.15 15.33
N HIS A 255 18.03 12.89 14.87
CA HIS A 255 16.92 13.86 14.90
C HIS A 255 16.56 14.32 16.31
N LEU A 256 16.73 13.45 17.31
CA LEU A 256 16.51 13.79 18.73
C LEU A 256 17.77 14.29 19.45
N ALA A 257 18.86 14.51 18.71
CA ALA A 257 20.16 14.90 19.25
C ALA A 257 20.68 16.23 18.69
N ARG A 258 19.93 16.89 17.79
CA ARG A 258 20.26 18.21 17.23
C ARG A 258 18.99 18.94 16.77
N PRO A 259 19.03 20.28 16.70
CA PRO A 259 17.93 21.06 16.12
C PRO A 259 17.65 20.67 14.67
N PRO A 260 16.40 20.79 14.18
CA PRO A 260 16.04 20.45 12.80
C PRO A 260 16.87 21.18 11.73
N ALA A 261 17.26 22.44 12.00
CA ALA A 261 18.10 23.24 11.11
C ALA A 261 19.48 22.61 10.85
N ASP A 262 20.00 21.85 11.81
CA ASP A 262 21.33 21.21 11.73
C ASP A 262 21.26 19.81 11.10
N PHE A 263 20.09 19.38 10.63
CA PHE A 263 19.95 18.11 9.91
C PHE A 263 20.64 18.16 8.53
N GLY A 264 21.53 17.20 8.30
CA GLY A 264 22.43 17.16 7.14
C GLY A 264 23.88 17.55 7.43
N SER A 265 24.20 17.96 8.68
CA SER A 265 25.56 18.38 9.09
C SER A 265 26.57 17.24 9.20
N THR A 266 26.13 16.00 9.43
CA THR A 266 27.03 14.82 9.49
C THR A 266 26.94 13.99 8.22
N ALA A 267 28.00 13.29 7.83
CA ALA A 267 28.03 12.43 6.63
C ALA A 267 26.84 11.46 6.55
N ARG A 268 26.48 10.82 7.69
CA ARG A 268 25.30 9.96 7.79
C ARG A 268 23.98 10.71 7.58
N SER A 269 23.79 11.85 8.24
CA SER A 269 22.55 12.65 8.08
C SER A 269 22.46 13.36 6.72
N LYS A 270 23.60 13.64 6.07
CA LYS A 270 23.66 14.22 4.74
C LYS A 270 23.12 13.23 3.70
N GLY A 271 23.62 12.00 3.72
CA GLY A 271 23.06 10.93 2.87
C GLY A 271 21.59 10.63 3.18
N GLU A 272 21.16 10.76 4.43
CA GLU A 272 19.74 10.60 4.81
C GLU A 272 18.87 11.76 4.28
N LYS A 273 19.35 13.00 4.37
CA LYS A 273 18.69 14.19 3.80
C LYS A 273 18.56 14.09 2.28
N GLU A 274 19.58 13.56 1.61
CA GLU A 274 19.62 13.42 0.15
C GLU A 274 18.77 12.25 -0.36
N CYS A 275 18.63 11.16 0.41
CA CYS A 275 17.97 9.93 -0.07
C CYS A 275 16.68 9.54 0.67
N GLN A 276 16.33 10.17 1.80
CA GLN A 276 15.19 9.81 2.66
C GLN A 276 14.42 11.04 3.21
N SER A 277 14.49 12.19 2.51
CA SER A 277 13.67 13.38 2.77
C SER A 277 12.17 13.05 2.78
N GLY A 278 11.43 13.53 3.78
CA GLY A 278 9.98 13.25 3.93
C GLY A 278 9.65 12.01 4.76
N THR A 279 10.60 11.52 5.57
CA THR A 279 10.42 10.36 6.47
C THR A 279 10.57 10.74 7.95
N HIS A 280 10.62 9.75 8.86
CA HIS A 280 10.67 9.92 10.32
C HIS A 280 11.68 10.99 10.76
N GLY A 281 11.24 11.95 11.59
CA GLY A 281 12.08 13.04 12.09
C GLY A 281 12.21 14.26 11.16
N THR A 282 11.60 14.23 9.97
CA THR A 282 11.59 15.36 9.01
C THR A 282 10.20 15.85 8.63
N VAL A 283 9.15 15.27 9.21
CA VAL A 283 7.73 15.56 8.91
C VAL A 283 6.96 15.91 10.19
N GLU A 284 5.78 16.53 10.07
CA GLU A 284 4.88 16.65 11.23
C GLU A 284 4.22 15.29 11.56
N PRO A 285 3.92 14.99 12.84
CA PRO A 285 4.17 15.81 14.04
C PRO A 285 5.61 15.70 14.60
N ASP A 286 6.54 15.02 13.94
CA ASP A 286 7.90 14.77 14.47
C ASP A 286 8.67 16.06 14.66
N LEU A 287 8.57 17.00 13.72
CA LEU A 287 9.20 18.32 13.84
C LEU A 287 8.69 19.08 15.06
N SER A 288 7.38 19.05 15.31
CA SER A 288 6.78 19.62 16.53
C SER A 288 7.29 18.94 17.81
N ILE A 289 7.41 17.61 17.83
CA ILE A 289 7.95 16.89 18.98
C ILE A 289 9.44 17.21 19.19
N ILE A 290 10.24 17.30 18.12
CA ILE A 290 11.65 17.71 18.20
C ILE A 290 11.75 19.14 18.76
N LYS A 291 10.87 20.04 18.36
CA LYS A 291 10.81 21.39 18.93
C LYS A 291 10.54 21.35 20.44
N ARG A 292 9.62 20.49 20.91
CA ARG A 292 9.39 20.30 22.35
C ARG A 292 10.60 19.72 23.08
N VAL A 293 11.37 18.85 22.43
CA VAL A 293 12.65 18.36 22.95
C VAL A 293 13.64 19.51 23.11
N VAL A 294 13.71 20.44 22.15
CA VAL A 294 14.53 21.67 22.26
C VAL A 294 14.07 22.52 23.45
N GLU A 295 12.78 22.76 23.59
CA GLU A 295 12.24 23.59 24.68
C GLU A 295 12.53 23.00 26.08
N VAL A 296 12.38 21.67 26.24
CA VAL A 296 12.73 20.98 27.49
C VAL A 296 14.24 20.97 27.71
N SER A 297 15.03 20.80 26.65
CA SER A 297 16.49 20.85 26.66
C SER A 297 16.99 22.20 27.17
N GLU A 298 16.45 23.30 26.66
CA GLU A 298 16.76 24.66 27.10
C GLU A 298 16.32 24.91 28.55
N LYS A 299 15.10 24.50 28.92
CA LYS A 299 14.57 24.67 30.29
C LYS A 299 15.40 23.94 31.34
N ARG A 300 15.95 22.78 30.99
CA ARG A 300 16.74 21.93 31.89
C ARG A 300 18.24 22.18 31.84
N ASP A 301 18.71 23.02 30.93
CA ASP A 301 20.14 23.18 30.60
C ASP A 301 20.80 21.83 30.28
N TRP A 302 20.10 20.99 29.50
CA TRP A 302 20.57 19.67 29.09
C TRP A 302 20.74 19.63 27.57
N PRO A 303 21.74 18.92 27.02
CA PRO A 303 21.73 18.51 25.62
C PRO A 303 20.42 17.82 25.21
N MET A 304 19.94 18.05 23.98
CA MET A 304 18.73 17.38 23.45
C MET A 304 18.78 15.85 23.59
N ALA A 305 19.96 15.27 23.36
CA ALA A 305 20.17 13.83 23.51
C ALA A 305 19.88 13.35 24.95
N HIS A 306 20.17 14.15 25.98
CA HIS A 306 19.84 13.80 27.36
C HIS A 306 18.33 13.76 27.61
N VAL A 307 17.56 14.67 27.00
CA VAL A 307 16.08 14.65 27.11
C VAL A 307 15.53 13.36 26.51
N ALA A 308 15.95 13.02 25.29
CA ALA A 308 15.51 11.80 24.62
C ALA A 308 15.97 10.51 25.34
N LEU A 309 17.19 10.51 25.89
CA LEU A 309 17.71 9.37 26.65
C LEU A 309 17.03 9.22 28.02
N ALA A 310 16.76 10.32 28.73
CA ALA A 310 16.01 10.30 29.97
C ALA A 310 14.60 9.71 29.75
N TRP A 311 13.94 10.10 28.65
CA TRP A 311 12.65 9.53 28.26
C TRP A 311 12.74 8.01 28.01
N ILE A 312 13.64 7.53 27.16
CA ILE A 312 13.66 6.10 26.82
C ILE A 312 14.17 5.22 27.96
N ASN A 313 15.12 5.71 28.78
CA ASN A 313 15.74 4.94 29.87
C ASN A 313 14.76 4.51 30.98
N LYS A 314 13.62 5.20 31.14
CA LYS A 314 12.54 4.82 32.07
C LYS A 314 11.72 3.63 31.56
N ARG A 315 11.80 3.33 30.25
CA ARG A 315 10.88 2.43 29.53
C ARG A 315 11.54 1.12 29.09
N VAL A 316 12.86 1.05 29.02
CA VAL A 316 13.61 -0.08 28.47
C VAL A 316 14.75 -0.53 29.38
N THR A 317 15.28 -1.73 29.15
CA THR A 317 16.47 -2.20 29.88
C THR A 317 17.67 -1.33 29.54
N SER A 318 18.00 -1.18 28.26
CA SER A 318 19.12 -0.32 27.84
C SER A 318 19.01 0.05 26.36
N PRO A 319 19.04 1.34 25.99
CA PRO A 319 19.03 1.75 24.59
C PRO A 319 20.39 1.49 23.92
N ILE A 320 20.37 1.18 22.61
CA ILE A 320 21.59 0.97 21.82
C ILE A 320 21.98 2.26 21.11
N ILE A 321 23.15 2.80 21.44
CA ILE A 321 23.64 4.07 20.90
C ILE A 321 24.92 3.85 20.11
N GLY A 322 24.94 4.34 18.87
CA GLY A 322 26.14 4.36 18.04
C GLY A 322 26.96 5.63 18.26
N PHE A 323 28.27 5.47 18.43
CA PHE A 323 29.20 6.57 18.69
C PHE A 323 30.14 6.79 17.51
N SER A 324 30.50 8.06 17.29
CA SER A 324 31.48 8.45 16.26
C SER A 324 32.66 9.25 16.81
N SER A 325 32.68 9.51 18.12
CA SER A 325 33.76 10.20 18.83
C SER A 325 33.70 9.86 20.31
N VAL A 326 34.80 10.06 21.03
CA VAL A 326 34.86 9.88 22.49
C VAL A 326 33.97 10.89 23.21
N ASP A 327 33.90 12.13 22.74
CA ASP A 327 33.04 13.17 23.34
C ASP A 327 31.56 12.78 23.33
N ARG A 328 31.09 12.09 22.28
CA ARG A 328 29.72 11.57 22.25
C ARG A 328 29.49 10.46 23.26
N ILE A 329 30.51 9.66 23.56
CA ILE A 329 30.46 8.66 24.64
C ILE A 329 30.28 9.39 25.97
N GLU A 330 31.10 10.40 26.25
CA GLU A 330 31.02 11.22 27.47
C GLU A 330 29.65 11.90 27.61
N GLN A 331 29.11 12.42 26.50
CA GLN A 331 27.79 13.01 26.50
C GLN A 331 26.71 11.97 26.80
N ALA A 332 26.75 10.76 26.23
CA ALA A 332 25.70 9.78 26.49
C ALA A 332 25.73 9.22 27.93
N ILE A 333 26.91 8.97 28.50
CA ILE A 333 27.01 8.40 29.86
C ILE A 333 26.58 9.40 30.93
N THR A 334 26.74 10.71 30.69
CA THR A 334 26.26 11.76 31.59
C THR A 334 24.74 11.96 31.57
N ALA A 335 24.03 11.23 30.71
CA ALA A 335 22.57 11.13 30.78
C ALA A 335 22.10 10.31 32.00
N ASP A 336 22.99 9.52 32.59
CA ASP A 336 22.67 8.69 33.74
C ASP A 336 22.18 9.53 34.94
N GLY A 337 21.16 9.03 35.63
CA GLY A 337 20.47 9.74 36.72
C GLY A 337 19.58 10.92 36.31
N LYS A 338 19.51 11.29 35.01
CA LYS A 338 18.57 12.32 34.53
C LYS A 338 17.17 11.73 34.34
N VAL A 339 16.18 12.40 34.91
CA VAL A 339 14.77 11.97 34.90
C VAL A 339 13.88 13.15 34.51
N LEU A 340 12.95 12.93 33.59
CA LEU A 340 11.91 13.89 33.22
C LEU A 340 10.76 13.81 34.22
N THR A 341 10.10 14.93 34.53
CA THR A 341 8.86 14.89 35.32
C THR A 341 7.73 14.30 34.48
N ASP A 342 6.66 13.83 35.13
CA ASP A 342 5.51 13.27 34.43
C ASP A 342 4.83 14.32 33.53
N GLU A 343 4.87 15.61 33.90
CA GLU A 343 4.39 16.71 33.04
C GLU A 343 5.27 16.89 31.81
N GLU A 344 6.59 16.79 31.94
CA GLU A 344 7.52 16.89 30.81
C GLU A 344 7.38 15.69 29.87
N GLU A 345 7.24 14.49 30.40
CA GLU A 345 6.97 13.30 29.58
C GLU A 345 5.65 13.45 28.83
N LYS A 346 4.57 13.82 29.53
CA LYS A 346 3.27 14.07 28.89
C LYS A 346 3.38 15.15 27.80
N TYR A 347 4.11 16.22 28.09
CA TYR A 347 4.35 17.31 27.14
C TYR A 347 5.12 16.83 25.91
N LEU A 348 6.13 15.98 26.04
CA LEU A 348 6.82 15.42 24.88
C LEU A 348 5.95 14.45 24.07
N GLU A 349 5.02 13.75 24.74
CA GLU A 349 4.24 12.66 24.18
C GLU A 349 2.92 13.05 23.54
N GLU A 350 2.24 14.10 24.01
CA GLU A 350 0.85 14.41 23.65
C GLU A 350 0.65 14.76 22.16
N LEU A 351 1.71 15.13 21.44
CA LEU A 351 1.66 15.38 19.99
C LEU A 351 1.91 14.11 19.15
N TYR A 352 2.28 13.00 19.79
CA TYR A 352 2.53 11.77 19.06
C TYR A 352 1.26 11.29 18.37
N GLN A 353 1.34 11.16 17.04
CA GLN A 353 0.30 10.54 16.24
C GLN A 353 0.76 9.14 15.84
N ALA A 354 -0.17 8.19 15.89
CA ALA A 354 0.05 6.84 15.40
C ALA A 354 0.62 6.87 13.98
N LYS A 355 1.73 6.15 13.77
CA LYS A 355 2.38 6.05 12.47
C LYS A 355 2.02 4.72 11.82
N PRO A 356 2.00 4.65 10.48
CA PRO A 356 2.09 3.36 9.80
C PRO A 356 3.28 2.60 10.38
N ILE A 357 3.11 1.31 10.67
CA ILE A 357 4.26 0.54 11.15
C ILE A 357 5.33 0.58 10.05
N SER A 358 6.47 1.17 10.38
CA SER A 358 7.56 1.39 9.45
C SER A 358 8.05 0.05 8.92
N ALA A 359 8.19 -0.07 7.59
CA ALA A 359 8.88 -1.23 6.99
C ALA A 359 10.25 -1.45 7.67
N GLN A 360 10.96 -0.37 8.07
CA GLN A 360 12.23 -0.48 8.79
C GLN A 360 12.14 -1.31 10.08
N ALA A 361 10.96 -1.36 10.73
CA ALA A 361 10.72 -2.14 11.94
C ALA A 361 10.53 -3.65 11.69
N TRP A 362 10.15 -4.10 10.48
CA TRP A 362 9.80 -5.53 10.23
C TRP A 362 10.43 -6.19 9.00
N ALA A 363 10.99 -5.45 8.05
CA ALA A 363 11.80 -5.95 6.95
C ALA A 363 12.34 -4.72 6.23
N ALA A 364 13.65 -4.62 5.98
CA ALA A 364 14.20 -3.43 5.32
C ALA A 364 13.32 -3.05 4.12
N PRO A 365 12.99 -1.75 3.91
CA PRO A 365 12.43 -1.33 2.64
C PRO A 365 13.34 -1.92 1.54
N PRO A 366 12.77 -2.33 0.40
CA PRO A 366 13.63 -2.67 -0.74
C PRO A 366 14.67 -1.55 -0.87
N PRO A 367 15.97 -1.85 -1.05
CA PRO A 367 16.84 -0.85 -1.63
C PRO A 367 16.12 -0.32 -2.89
N PRO A 368 16.26 0.96 -3.26
CA PRO A 368 16.13 1.27 -4.67
C PRO A 368 16.98 0.20 -5.39
N PRO A 369 16.40 -0.52 -6.36
CA PRO A 369 17.08 -1.62 -7.03
C PRO A 369 18.50 -1.19 -7.40
N PRO A 370 19.48 -2.11 -7.42
CA PRO A 370 20.80 -1.76 -7.91
C PRO A 370 20.59 -0.96 -9.18
N GLN A 371 21.05 0.30 -9.19
CA GLN A 371 21.20 0.99 -10.44
C GLN A 371 22.01 0.02 -11.27
N ALA A 372 21.34 -0.54 -12.28
CA ALA A 372 22.03 -1.20 -13.35
C ALA A 372 23.19 -0.28 -13.71
N LYS A 373 24.33 -0.83 -14.09
CA LYS A 373 25.43 -0.04 -14.67
C LYS A 373 25.05 0.55 -16.05
N GLY A 374 23.78 0.91 -16.25
CA GLY A 374 23.22 1.81 -17.25
C GLY A 374 22.37 2.85 -16.51
N GLY A 375 22.47 4.13 -16.87
CA GLY A 375 21.80 5.22 -16.16
C GLY A 375 20.29 5.00 -15.96
N ALA A 376 19.68 5.74 -15.02
CA ALA A 376 18.23 5.74 -14.82
C ALA A 376 17.51 5.81 -16.18
N PRO A 377 16.48 4.97 -16.44
CA PRO A 377 15.84 4.93 -17.74
C PRO A 377 15.28 6.31 -18.06
N GLN A 378 15.54 6.77 -19.28
CA GLN A 378 15.09 8.07 -19.77
C GLN A 378 14.29 7.88 -21.06
N VAL A 379 13.17 8.58 -21.17
CA VAL A 379 12.33 8.62 -22.37
C VAL A 379 12.07 10.06 -22.74
N THR A 380 12.40 10.45 -23.97
CA THR A 380 12.04 11.77 -24.48
C THR A 380 10.70 11.68 -25.21
N ILE A 381 9.72 12.45 -24.72
CA ILE A 381 8.42 12.63 -25.38
C ILE A 381 8.41 13.96 -26.13
N GLN A 382 7.53 14.09 -27.13
CA GLN A 382 7.46 15.27 -28.00
C GLN A 382 6.27 16.19 -27.71
N ASN A 383 5.20 15.69 -27.09
CA ASN A 383 3.94 16.43 -26.95
C ASN A 383 3.37 16.39 -25.51
N PRO A 384 3.76 17.34 -24.64
CA PRO A 384 4.79 18.37 -24.84
C PRO A 384 6.20 17.78 -24.79
N GLN A 385 7.20 18.53 -25.28
CA GLN A 385 8.59 18.08 -25.24
C GLN A 385 9.06 17.94 -23.78
N ALA A 386 9.51 16.74 -23.39
CA ALA A 386 10.03 16.48 -22.05
C ALA A 386 10.97 15.27 -22.04
N ASN A 387 11.96 15.28 -21.14
CA ASN A 387 12.79 14.12 -20.81
C ASN A 387 12.28 13.51 -19.51
N ILE A 388 11.68 12.33 -19.59
CA ILE A 388 11.07 11.63 -18.47
C ILE A 388 12.09 10.67 -17.87
N LYS A 389 12.46 10.89 -16.62
CA LYS A 389 13.37 10.01 -15.87
C LYS A 389 12.56 9.03 -15.03
N GLY A 390 12.79 7.73 -15.21
CA GLY A 390 12.13 6.67 -14.47
C GLY A 390 13.06 5.91 -13.52
N THR A 391 12.53 4.83 -12.96
CA THR A 391 13.25 3.84 -12.17
C THR A 391 13.21 2.48 -12.84
N THR A 392 14.23 1.64 -12.63
CA THR A 392 14.22 0.24 -13.06
C THR A 392 14.21 -0.63 -11.83
N LYS A 393 13.20 -1.52 -11.67
CA LYS A 393 13.09 -2.45 -10.55
C LYS A 393 13.00 -3.90 -11.00
N GLY A 394 13.77 -4.78 -10.37
CA GLY A 394 13.57 -6.23 -10.47
C GLY A 394 12.29 -6.65 -9.74
N PHE A 395 11.54 -7.61 -10.30
CA PHE A 395 10.33 -8.14 -9.68
C PHE A 395 10.52 -9.62 -9.30
N LEU A 396 10.60 -9.90 -8.00
CA LEU A 396 10.71 -11.24 -7.43
C LEU A 396 9.48 -12.09 -7.79
N GLY A 397 9.69 -13.19 -8.54
CA GLY A 397 8.68 -14.22 -8.77
C GLY A 397 8.38 -14.54 -10.24
N ALA A 398 8.70 -13.65 -11.17
CA ALA A 398 8.73 -13.93 -12.59
C ALA A 398 10.16 -14.30 -13.00
N LYS A 399 10.35 -15.35 -13.81
CA LYS A 399 11.66 -15.62 -14.46
C LYS A 399 12.06 -14.52 -15.48
N ALA A 400 11.35 -13.40 -15.51
CA ALA A 400 11.36 -12.46 -16.62
C ALA A 400 11.69 -11.04 -16.16
N GLY A 401 12.94 -10.67 -16.39
CA GLY A 401 13.45 -9.30 -16.54
C GLY A 401 13.17 -8.29 -15.42
N GLU A 402 13.73 -7.11 -15.60
CA GLU A 402 13.43 -5.93 -14.78
C GLU A 402 12.26 -5.16 -15.40
N VAL A 403 11.58 -4.31 -14.62
CA VAL A 403 10.50 -3.43 -15.06
C VAL A 403 10.96 -1.98 -14.89
N GLU A 404 10.82 -1.17 -15.94
CA GLU A 404 10.99 0.27 -15.88
C GLU A 404 9.66 0.94 -15.50
N SER A 405 9.68 1.86 -14.53
CA SER A 405 8.53 2.61 -14.05
C SER A 405 8.78 4.11 -14.13
N PHE A 406 7.83 4.83 -14.72
CA PHE A 406 7.78 6.28 -14.88
C PHE A 406 6.47 6.75 -14.25
N ASN A 407 6.51 7.15 -13.00
CA ASN A 407 5.33 7.45 -12.19
C ASN A 407 5.19 8.96 -11.97
N GLY A 408 3.97 9.47 -12.05
CA GLY A 408 3.67 10.87 -11.76
C GLY A 408 3.98 11.82 -12.93
N ILE A 409 3.89 11.37 -14.19
CA ILE A 409 4.12 12.22 -15.36
C ILE A 409 2.92 13.16 -15.54
N PRO A 410 3.07 14.49 -15.51
CA PRO A 410 1.96 15.40 -15.77
C PRO A 410 1.44 15.26 -17.20
N PHE A 411 0.13 15.07 -17.37
CA PHE A 411 -0.51 14.98 -18.70
C PHE A 411 -1.42 16.18 -19.03
N ALA A 412 -1.74 17.01 -18.04
CA ALA A 412 -2.55 18.21 -18.17
C ALA A 412 -2.03 19.32 -17.24
N LYS A 413 -2.44 20.57 -17.48
CA LYS A 413 -2.17 21.68 -16.56
C LYS A 413 -2.80 21.39 -15.18
N PRO A 414 -2.14 21.78 -14.08
CA PRO A 414 -2.73 21.67 -12.74
C PRO A 414 -4.10 22.35 -12.68
N PRO A 415 -5.18 21.65 -12.26
CA PRO A 415 -6.54 22.20 -12.23
C PRO A 415 -6.78 23.10 -11.01
N LEU A 416 -5.90 24.09 -10.81
CA LEU A 416 -5.87 25.00 -9.66
C LEU A 416 -6.64 26.31 -9.95
N GLY A 417 -7.15 26.95 -8.90
CA GLY A 417 -7.78 28.27 -8.98
C GLY A 417 -8.90 28.32 -10.02
N GLU A 418 -8.76 29.16 -11.05
CA GLU A 418 -9.73 29.31 -12.14
C GLU A 418 -9.93 28.04 -12.98
N LEU A 419 -9.01 27.06 -12.91
CA LEU A 419 -9.15 25.75 -13.57
C LEU A 419 -9.86 24.70 -12.69
N ARG A 420 -10.14 25.01 -11.42
CA ARG A 420 -10.90 24.11 -10.54
C ARG A 420 -12.29 23.86 -11.15
N PHE A 421 -12.70 22.58 -11.16
CA PHE A 421 -13.89 22.00 -11.82
C PHE A 421 -13.89 22.02 -13.35
N ARG A 422 -13.03 22.81 -14.00
CA ARG A 422 -13.04 22.95 -15.46
C ARG A 422 -12.50 21.71 -16.16
N PRO A 423 -12.83 21.52 -17.45
CA PRO A 423 -12.17 20.50 -18.28
C PRO A 423 -10.63 20.62 -18.20
N PRO A 424 -9.89 19.49 -18.22
CA PRO A 424 -8.44 19.53 -18.20
C PRO A 424 -7.89 20.28 -19.41
N VAL A 425 -6.83 21.05 -19.19
CA VAL A 425 -6.16 21.80 -20.25
C VAL A 425 -4.87 21.09 -20.63
N ARG A 426 -4.71 20.81 -21.92
CA ARG A 426 -3.50 20.16 -22.46
C ARG A 426 -2.24 20.97 -22.16
N LEU A 427 -1.15 20.27 -21.84
CA LEU A 427 0.18 20.86 -21.76
C LEU A 427 0.74 21.08 -23.18
N THR A 428 1.16 22.30 -23.48
CA THR A 428 1.72 22.68 -24.79
C THR A 428 3.16 23.14 -24.70
N ASP A 429 3.57 23.67 -23.54
CA ASP A 429 4.90 24.22 -23.35
C ASP A 429 5.89 23.10 -22.98
N PRO A 430 7.14 23.15 -23.45
CA PRO A 430 8.17 22.18 -23.07
C PRO A 430 8.33 22.11 -21.55
N MET A 431 8.40 20.88 -21.01
CA MET A 431 8.51 20.65 -19.57
C MET A 431 9.96 20.50 -19.10
N GLY A 432 10.91 20.33 -20.03
CA GLY A 432 12.31 20.03 -19.68
C GLY A 432 12.45 18.63 -19.09
N ASP A 433 13.22 18.50 -18.01
CA ASP A 433 13.43 17.22 -17.32
C ASP A 433 12.33 16.98 -16.28
N VAL A 434 11.61 15.87 -16.41
CA VAL A 434 10.54 15.44 -15.51
C VAL A 434 11.04 14.26 -14.68
N ASP A 435 11.04 14.43 -13.36
CA ASP A 435 11.36 13.35 -12.43
C ASP A 435 10.12 12.47 -12.18
N ALA A 436 10.06 11.34 -12.90
CA ALA A 436 9.01 10.34 -12.77
C ALA A 436 9.46 9.13 -11.93
N THR A 437 10.31 9.36 -10.92
CA THR A 437 10.84 8.29 -10.05
C THR A 437 10.02 8.04 -8.78
N MET A 438 8.88 8.73 -8.63
CA MET A 438 8.03 8.66 -7.45
C MET A 438 7.50 7.24 -7.18
N GLU A 439 7.61 6.76 -5.94
CA GLU A 439 7.00 5.47 -5.57
C GLU A 439 5.49 5.57 -5.38
N GLN A 440 5.01 6.72 -4.91
CA GLN A 440 3.59 7.01 -4.70
C GLN A 440 3.28 8.40 -5.27
N PRO A 441 2.77 8.47 -6.51
CA PRO A 441 2.27 9.72 -7.07
C PRO A 441 1.12 10.29 -6.26
N GLU A 442 1.05 11.62 -6.22
CA GLU A 442 0.03 12.34 -5.47
C GLU A 442 -1.38 12.00 -5.97
N SER A 443 -2.32 11.86 -5.03
CA SER A 443 -3.72 11.60 -5.33
C SER A 443 -4.48 12.90 -5.57
N CYS A 444 -5.54 12.83 -6.40
CA CYS A 444 -6.54 13.90 -6.44
C CYS A 444 -7.26 14.03 -5.09
N PRO A 445 -7.95 15.14 -4.81
CA PRO A 445 -8.63 15.34 -3.53
C PRO A 445 -9.62 14.20 -3.28
N GLN A 446 -9.53 13.57 -2.10
CA GLN A 446 -10.31 12.38 -1.77
C GLN A 446 -11.55 12.74 -0.96
N PHE A 447 -12.65 12.02 -1.17
CA PHE A 447 -13.79 12.05 -0.26
C PHE A 447 -13.45 11.33 1.05
N VAL A 448 -13.64 12.01 2.17
CA VAL A 448 -13.36 11.51 3.51
C VAL A 448 -14.47 10.55 3.92
N LEU A 449 -14.17 9.26 3.88
CA LEU A 449 -15.08 8.23 4.36
C LEU A 449 -15.21 8.30 5.89
N LYS A 450 -16.43 8.41 6.38
CA LYS A 450 -16.80 8.22 7.78
C LYS A 450 -17.77 7.05 7.86
N PRO A 451 -17.29 5.80 7.77
CA PRO A 451 -18.17 4.65 7.68
C PRO A 451 -18.98 4.53 8.97
N ASP A 452 -20.29 4.64 8.86
CA ASP A 452 -21.23 4.39 9.96
C ASP A 452 -21.81 2.98 9.80
N PHE A 453 -21.10 2.00 10.35
CA PHE A 453 -21.47 0.60 10.23
C PHE A 453 -22.76 0.23 11.00
N GLY A 454 -23.28 1.13 11.85
CA GLY A 454 -24.64 1.15 12.42
C GLY A 454 -25.19 -0.10 13.13
N SER A 455 -24.53 -1.26 13.06
CA SER A 455 -25.03 -2.56 13.48
C SER A 455 -23.98 -3.30 14.32
N PRO A 456 -24.31 -3.66 15.58
CA PRO A 456 -23.42 -4.47 16.42
C PRO A 456 -23.31 -5.94 15.95
N LEU A 457 -24.01 -6.32 14.88
CA LEU A 457 -24.06 -7.70 14.35
C LEU A 457 -23.08 -7.97 13.19
N ILE A 458 -22.27 -6.98 12.79
CA ILE A 458 -21.18 -7.22 11.82
C ILE A 458 -20.03 -7.90 12.57
N PRO A 459 -19.62 -9.13 12.18
CA PRO A 459 -18.50 -9.80 12.81
C PRO A 459 -17.20 -8.95 12.74
N PRO A 460 -16.39 -8.89 13.81
CA PRO A 460 -15.17 -8.08 13.82
C PRO A 460 -14.18 -8.40 12.71
N ASP A 461 -14.11 -9.66 12.28
CA ASP A 461 -13.26 -10.12 11.16
C ASP A 461 -13.77 -9.67 9.79
N VAL A 462 -15.10 -9.54 9.63
CA VAL A 462 -15.71 -8.96 8.42
C VAL A 462 -15.41 -7.47 8.38
N LEU A 463 -15.56 -6.77 9.51
CA LEU A 463 -15.22 -5.36 9.62
C LEU A 463 -13.74 -5.10 9.32
N ASP A 464 -12.84 -5.92 9.88
CA ASP A 464 -11.39 -5.84 9.60
C ASP A 464 -11.08 -6.09 8.12
N ARG A 465 -11.72 -7.07 7.48
CA ARG A 465 -11.55 -7.33 6.03
C ARG A 465 -11.99 -6.14 5.17
N VAL A 466 -13.14 -5.54 5.47
CA VAL A 466 -13.64 -4.34 4.78
C VAL A 466 -12.66 -3.19 4.96
N LEU A 467 -12.31 -2.85 6.20
CA LEU A 467 -11.37 -1.75 6.49
C LEU A 467 -9.97 -1.97 5.88
N ASN A 468 -9.62 -3.22 5.56
CA ASN A 468 -8.34 -3.57 4.94
C ASN A 468 -8.33 -3.61 3.40
N LEU A 469 -9.45 -3.33 2.73
CA LEU A 469 -9.49 -3.26 1.27
C LEU A 469 -8.60 -2.11 0.74
N PRO A 470 -7.91 -2.28 -0.40
CA PRO A 470 -7.04 -1.25 -0.97
C PRO A 470 -7.74 0.10 -1.16
N ILE A 471 -9.01 0.09 -1.60
CA ILE A 471 -9.86 1.27 -1.77
C ILE A 471 -10.16 2.01 -0.44
N LEU A 472 -10.00 1.35 0.70
CA LEU A 472 -10.25 1.88 2.05
C LEU A 472 -8.97 2.11 2.86
N LYS A 473 -7.81 1.67 2.34
CA LYS A 473 -6.49 1.89 2.93
C LYS A 473 -5.86 3.18 2.40
N ASN A 474 -5.26 3.97 3.29
CA ASN A 474 -4.49 5.17 2.95
C ASN A 474 -5.28 6.26 2.20
N LEU A 475 -6.35 6.78 2.80
CA LEU A 475 -6.94 8.04 2.35
C LEU A 475 -6.10 9.22 2.87
N ALA A 476 -4.93 9.42 2.28
CA ALA A 476 -4.27 10.72 2.32
C ALA A 476 -5.23 11.76 1.71
N VAL A 477 -5.22 12.99 2.23
CA VAL A 477 -6.22 14.03 1.90
C VAL A 477 -6.20 14.40 0.40
N GLY A 478 -5.12 14.05 -0.32
CA GLY A 478 -4.92 14.35 -1.75
C GLY A 478 -4.65 15.84 -1.98
N GLN A 479 -4.36 16.21 -3.22
CA GLN A 479 -4.16 17.60 -3.63
C GLN A 479 -4.76 17.86 -5.01
N GLU A 480 -4.99 19.13 -5.34
CA GLU A 480 -5.62 19.50 -6.62
C GLU A 480 -4.66 19.36 -7.81
N ASP A 481 -3.35 19.55 -7.60
CA ASP A 481 -2.34 19.26 -8.62
C ASP A 481 -2.05 17.75 -8.68
N CYS A 482 -2.91 17.03 -9.39
CA CYS A 482 -2.94 15.57 -9.38
C CYS A 482 -3.08 14.91 -10.76
N LEU A 483 -3.14 15.69 -11.85
CA LEU A 483 -3.37 15.18 -13.20
C LEU A 483 -2.10 14.56 -13.80
N THR A 484 -1.74 13.41 -13.25
CA THR A 484 -0.54 12.64 -13.59
C THR A 484 -0.87 11.25 -14.10
N ILE A 485 0.03 10.67 -14.88
CA ILE A 485 -0.07 9.33 -15.45
C ILE A 485 1.19 8.52 -15.11
N ASN A 486 1.00 7.22 -14.90
CA ASN A 486 2.09 6.28 -14.64
C ASN A 486 2.26 5.36 -15.84
N VAL A 487 3.49 5.08 -16.23
CA VAL A 487 3.85 4.15 -17.32
C VAL A 487 4.83 3.12 -16.77
N GLN A 488 4.52 1.83 -16.96
CA GLN A 488 5.37 0.73 -16.53
C GLN A 488 5.55 -0.26 -17.68
N ARG A 489 6.80 -0.68 -17.93
CA ARG A 489 7.15 -1.50 -19.11
C ARG A 489 8.28 -2.47 -18.81
N PRO A 490 8.48 -3.52 -19.62
CA PRO A 490 9.68 -4.35 -19.56
C PRO A 490 10.95 -3.50 -19.69
N ALA A 491 11.99 -3.82 -18.91
CA ALA A 491 13.26 -3.11 -19.02
C ALA A 491 13.95 -3.34 -20.37
N GLY A 492 14.58 -2.29 -20.89
CA GLY A 492 15.20 -2.29 -22.22
C GLY A 492 14.21 -2.11 -23.37
N THR A 493 12.91 -1.93 -23.09
CA THR A 493 11.92 -1.61 -24.11
C THR A 493 12.25 -0.27 -24.79
N THR A 494 12.16 -0.26 -26.11
CA THR A 494 12.39 0.87 -27.01
C THR A 494 11.15 1.16 -27.84
N GLU A 495 11.12 2.32 -28.49
CA GLU A 495 10.04 2.72 -29.41
C GLU A 495 9.74 1.67 -30.52
N ARG A 496 10.71 0.81 -30.85
CA ARG A 496 10.57 -0.22 -31.90
C ARG A 496 9.74 -1.42 -31.47
N ASP A 497 9.56 -1.66 -30.17
CA ASP A 497 8.95 -2.90 -29.67
C ASP A 497 7.43 -2.94 -29.88
N ARG A 498 6.77 -1.78 -29.91
CA ARG A 498 5.32 -1.63 -30.17
C ARG A 498 4.46 -2.66 -29.41
N LEU A 499 4.63 -2.70 -28.10
CA LEU A 499 3.92 -3.61 -27.21
C LEU A 499 2.45 -3.17 -27.02
N PRO A 500 1.49 -4.09 -26.83
CA PRO A 500 0.13 -3.73 -26.43
C PRO A 500 0.12 -2.88 -25.16
N VAL A 501 -0.86 -1.99 -25.05
CA VAL A 501 -0.99 -1.07 -23.91
C VAL A 501 -2.23 -1.45 -23.10
N MET A 502 -2.06 -1.76 -21.82
CA MET A 502 -3.17 -1.94 -20.89
C MET A 502 -3.35 -0.64 -20.10
N TYR A 503 -4.44 0.08 -20.38
CA TYR A 503 -4.76 1.39 -19.79
C TYR A 503 -5.74 1.24 -18.63
N TRP A 504 -5.23 1.38 -17.41
CA TRP A 504 -5.96 1.23 -16.16
C TRP A 504 -6.66 2.52 -15.73
N ILE A 505 -7.96 2.40 -15.46
CA ILE A 505 -8.80 3.42 -14.81
C ILE A 505 -9.27 2.85 -13.48
N PHE A 506 -8.87 3.47 -12.37
CA PHE A 506 -9.19 2.95 -11.04
C PHE A 506 -10.67 3.09 -10.65
N GLY A 507 -11.11 2.24 -9.72
CA GLY A 507 -12.41 2.30 -9.05
C GLY A 507 -12.35 3.11 -7.75
N GLY A 508 -13.52 3.53 -7.25
CA GLY A 508 -13.57 4.48 -6.14
C GLY A 508 -14.93 5.12 -5.85
N GLY A 509 -16.02 4.57 -6.39
CA GLY A 509 -17.35 5.21 -6.34
C GLY A 509 -17.36 6.65 -6.87
N PHE A 510 -16.43 7.00 -7.77
CA PHE A 510 -16.19 8.37 -8.26
C PHE A 510 -15.88 9.42 -7.18
N GLU A 511 -15.63 9.00 -5.94
CA GLU A 511 -15.44 9.87 -4.78
C GLU A 511 -14.00 9.81 -4.24
N LEU A 512 -13.28 8.73 -4.53
CA LEU A 512 -11.92 8.47 -4.05
C LEU A 512 -11.17 7.55 -5.04
N GLY A 513 -9.95 7.18 -4.69
CA GLY A 513 -9.04 6.37 -5.51
C GLY A 513 -7.90 7.20 -6.12
N SER A 514 -6.79 6.53 -6.43
CA SER A 514 -5.67 7.11 -7.16
C SER A 514 -4.76 6.05 -7.76
N THR A 515 -3.92 6.42 -8.72
CA THR A 515 -2.96 5.51 -9.35
C THR A 515 -1.90 4.95 -8.40
N SER A 516 -1.62 5.61 -7.27
CA SER A 516 -0.68 5.10 -6.26
C SER A 516 -1.18 3.81 -5.59
N MET A 517 -2.49 3.55 -5.64
CA MET A 517 -3.13 2.33 -5.16
C MET A 517 -3.05 1.18 -6.16
N TYR A 518 -2.42 1.33 -7.33
CA TYR A 518 -2.44 0.34 -8.41
C TYR A 518 -1.09 0.25 -9.13
N ASN A 519 -0.16 -0.50 -8.55
CA ASN A 519 1.14 -0.77 -9.15
C ASN A 519 1.07 -1.99 -10.10
N GLY A 520 1.15 -1.75 -11.41
CA GLY A 520 1.08 -2.77 -12.45
C GLY A 520 2.40 -3.49 -12.75
N ALA A 521 3.51 -3.15 -12.09
CA ALA A 521 4.82 -3.76 -12.38
C ALA A 521 4.80 -5.30 -12.21
N GLY A 522 4.03 -5.81 -11.24
CA GLY A 522 3.86 -7.26 -11.07
C GLY A 522 3.11 -7.93 -12.23
N LEU A 523 2.13 -7.23 -12.82
CA LEU A 523 1.40 -7.72 -13.99
C LEU A 523 2.27 -7.66 -15.25
N VAL A 524 3.07 -6.60 -15.42
CA VAL A 524 4.05 -6.50 -16.51
C VAL A 524 5.06 -7.65 -16.44
N ALA A 525 5.62 -7.90 -15.25
CA ALA A 525 6.55 -9.01 -15.03
C ALA A 525 5.91 -10.37 -15.33
N GLU A 526 4.65 -10.57 -14.95
CA GLU A 526 3.91 -11.80 -15.27
C GLU A 526 3.66 -11.94 -16.78
N GLY A 527 3.25 -10.86 -17.45
CA GLY A 527 3.11 -10.79 -18.91
C GLY A 527 4.41 -11.21 -19.60
N MET A 528 5.56 -10.65 -19.19
CA MET A 528 6.87 -11.07 -19.69
C MET A 528 7.13 -12.56 -19.45
N SER A 529 6.80 -13.08 -18.26
CA SER A 529 7.03 -14.49 -17.90
C SER A 529 6.17 -15.50 -18.66
N THR A 530 5.04 -15.04 -19.19
CA THR A 530 4.11 -15.81 -20.02
C THR A 530 4.32 -15.54 -21.52
N GLY A 531 5.34 -14.74 -21.87
CA GLY A 531 5.68 -14.40 -23.24
C GLY A 531 4.77 -13.34 -23.86
N LYS A 532 3.95 -12.64 -23.08
CA LYS A 532 3.04 -11.55 -23.48
C LYS A 532 3.42 -10.22 -22.81
N PRO A 533 4.61 -9.66 -23.08
CA PRO A 533 5.02 -8.36 -22.54
C PRO A 533 4.10 -7.20 -23.00
N PHE A 534 3.63 -6.39 -22.08
CA PHE A 534 2.80 -5.22 -22.40
C PHE A 534 3.27 -3.98 -21.64
N VAL A 535 2.84 -2.80 -22.08
CA VAL A 535 3.01 -1.56 -21.33
C VAL A 535 1.76 -1.34 -20.48
N PHE A 536 1.94 -1.20 -19.17
CA PHE A 536 0.87 -0.82 -18.25
C PHE A 536 0.85 0.69 -18.09
N VAL A 537 -0.32 1.30 -18.21
CA VAL A 537 -0.52 2.74 -18.03
C VAL A 537 -1.65 2.95 -17.02
N ALA A 538 -1.45 3.77 -16.00
CA ALA A 538 -2.49 4.11 -15.03
C ALA A 538 -2.68 5.63 -14.96
N VAL A 539 -3.93 6.11 -15.05
CA VAL A 539 -4.26 7.53 -15.13
C VAL A 539 -4.90 8.05 -13.83
N ASN A 540 -4.41 9.17 -13.30
CA ASN A 540 -5.15 9.93 -12.28
C ASN A 540 -6.28 10.73 -12.94
N TYR A 541 -7.43 10.78 -12.26
CA TYR A 541 -8.53 11.63 -12.66
C TYR A 541 -9.20 12.24 -11.42
N ARG A 542 -9.75 13.45 -11.54
CA ARG A 542 -10.45 14.09 -10.42
C ARG A 542 -11.70 13.31 -10.04
N VAL A 543 -11.93 13.21 -8.74
CA VAL A 543 -13.06 12.53 -8.10
C VAL A 543 -13.83 13.50 -7.20
N GLY A 544 -14.95 13.04 -6.63
CA GLY A 544 -15.83 13.82 -5.77
C GLY A 544 -16.30 15.11 -6.45
N ALA A 545 -16.39 16.19 -5.68
CA ALA A 545 -16.80 17.49 -6.21
C ALA A 545 -15.85 18.04 -7.29
N TRP A 546 -14.57 17.67 -7.27
CA TRP A 546 -13.59 18.19 -8.23
C TRP A 546 -13.78 17.64 -9.64
N GLY A 547 -14.26 16.40 -9.77
CA GLY A 547 -14.45 15.73 -11.05
C GLY A 547 -15.91 15.58 -11.48
N PHE A 548 -16.84 15.49 -10.53
CA PHE A 548 -18.21 15.02 -10.76
C PHE A 548 -19.26 15.81 -9.99
N MET A 549 -18.97 17.05 -9.58
CA MET A 549 -19.99 17.92 -8.99
C MET A 549 -21.11 18.16 -10.02
N PRO A 550 -22.37 17.85 -9.67
CA PRO A 550 -23.51 18.14 -10.54
C PRO A 550 -23.90 19.61 -10.49
N GLY A 551 -24.97 19.99 -11.21
CA GLY A 551 -25.63 21.28 -11.08
C GLY A 551 -25.68 22.05 -12.38
N LYS A 552 -26.74 22.85 -12.53
CA LYS A 552 -26.99 23.66 -13.73
C LYS A 552 -25.85 24.65 -14.04
N ASP A 553 -25.21 25.21 -13.01
CA ASP A 553 -24.16 26.22 -13.19
C ASP A 553 -22.93 25.61 -13.89
N LEU A 554 -22.48 24.43 -13.45
CA LEU A 554 -21.40 23.66 -14.10
C LEU A 554 -21.80 23.20 -15.51
N MET A 555 -23.06 22.79 -15.69
CA MET A 555 -23.57 22.37 -16.99
C MET A 555 -23.56 23.52 -18.00
N MET A 556 -24.03 24.71 -17.61
CA MET A 556 -24.05 25.90 -18.47
C MET A 556 -22.63 26.40 -18.80
N GLU A 557 -21.70 26.33 -17.85
CA GLU A 557 -20.30 26.69 -18.11
C GLU A 557 -19.60 25.67 -19.03
N GLY A 558 -20.09 24.44 -19.10
CA GLY A 558 -19.46 23.34 -19.84
C GLY A 558 -18.36 22.62 -19.04
N SER A 559 -18.49 22.62 -17.72
CA SER A 559 -17.57 21.99 -16.76
C SER A 559 -18.09 20.65 -16.21
N SER A 560 -19.13 20.09 -16.85
CA SER A 560 -19.68 18.77 -16.51
C SER A 560 -18.65 17.64 -16.69
N ASN A 561 -18.74 16.62 -15.84
CA ASN A 561 -18.00 15.36 -15.98
C ASN A 561 -16.47 15.53 -16.14
N ALA A 562 -15.88 16.52 -15.49
CA ALA A 562 -14.45 16.84 -15.60
C ALA A 562 -13.54 15.64 -15.34
N GLY A 563 -13.92 14.73 -14.43
CA GLY A 563 -13.19 13.48 -14.19
C GLY A 563 -13.13 12.54 -15.40
N LEU A 564 -14.21 12.44 -16.19
CA LEU A 564 -14.16 11.67 -17.46
C LEU A 564 -13.30 12.35 -18.52
N LEU A 565 -13.28 13.68 -18.50
CA LEU A 565 -12.43 14.46 -19.42
C LEU A 565 -10.95 14.33 -19.04
N ASP A 566 -10.62 14.18 -17.75
CA ASP A 566 -9.27 13.88 -17.29
C ASP A 566 -8.80 12.53 -17.83
N GLN A 567 -9.63 11.49 -17.69
CA GLN A 567 -9.36 10.15 -18.25
C GLN A 567 -9.20 10.20 -19.77
N ARG A 568 -10.04 10.99 -20.47
CA ARG A 568 -9.96 11.19 -21.92
C ARG A 568 -8.66 11.90 -22.31
N MET A 569 -8.27 12.95 -21.60
CA MET A 569 -7.00 13.64 -21.83
C MET A 569 -5.80 12.71 -21.62
N GLY A 570 -5.85 11.82 -20.62
CA GLY A 570 -4.85 10.78 -20.43
C GLY A 570 -4.77 9.79 -21.61
N LEU A 571 -5.91 9.38 -22.18
CA LEU A 571 -5.94 8.53 -23.39
C LEU A 571 -5.36 9.26 -24.60
N GLU A 572 -5.66 10.54 -24.75
CA GLU A 572 -5.08 11.34 -25.82
C GLU A 572 -3.58 11.57 -25.62
N TRP A 573 -3.11 11.69 -24.37
CA TRP A 573 -1.68 11.72 -24.05
C TRP A 573 -1.00 10.40 -24.42
N VAL A 574 -1.64 9.26 -24.15
CA VAL A 574 -1.14 7.94 -24.58
C VAL A 574 -1.05 7.86 -26.10
N GLN A 575 -2.09 8.31 -26.81
CA GLN A 575 -2.10 8.36 -28.27
C GLN A 575 -0.92 9.15 -28.84
N ASP A 576 -0.57 10.26 -28.18
CA ASP A 576 0.46 11.18 -28.65
C ASP A 576 1.89 10.77 -28.22
N ASN A 577 2.06 10.02 -27.11
CA ASN A 577 3.37 9.81 -26.48
C ASN A 577 3.77 8.35 -26.18
N ILE A 578 2.85 7.39 -26.14
CA ILE A 578 3.17 6.03 -25.66
C ILE A 578 4.16 5.28 -26.56
N ALA A 579 4.24 5.66 -27.83
CA ALA A 579 5.23 5.13 -28.77
C ALA A 579 6.66 5.35 -28.27
N SER A 580 6.97 6.52 -27.68
CA SER A 580 8.29 6.79 -27.08
C SER A 580 8.62 5.86 -25.92
N PHE A 581 7.59 5.34 -25.23
CA PHE A 581 7.72 4.32 -24.19
C PHE A 581 7.75 2.88 -24.74
N GLY A 582 7.67 2.68 -26.06
CA GLY A 582 7.63 1.36 -26.70
C GLY A 582 6.25 0.69 -26.71
N GLY A 583 5.20 1.41 -26.29
CA GLY A 583 3.82 0.95 -26.45
C GLY A 583 3.30 1.23 -27.86
N ASP A 584 2.38 0.41 -28.33
CA ASP A 584 1.69 0.61 -29.59
C ASP A 584 0.39 1.42 -29.36
N PRO A 585 0.32 2.69 -29.80
CA PRO A 585 -0.88 3.50 -29.63
C PRO A 585 -2.09 2.96 -30.41
N ASP A 586 -1.88 2.08 -31.39
CA ASP A 586 -2.95 1.43 -32.14
C ASP A 586 -3.43 0.13 -31.44
N LYS A 587 -2.81 -0.27 -30.31
CA LYS A 587 -3.14 -1.47 -29.52
C LYS A 587 -3.43 -1.19 -28.04
N VAL A 588 -4.21 -0.16 -27.76
CA VAL A 588 -4.65 0.19 -26.41
C VAL A 588 -5.91 -0.59 -26.02
N THR A 589 -5.86 -1.29 -24.89
CA THR A 589 -7.00 -1.95 -24.24
C THR A 589 -7.29 -1.24 -22.92
N LEU A 590 -8.51 -0.74 -22.75
CA LEU A 590 -8.95 -0.16 -21.48
C LEU A 590 -9.22 -1.26 -20.47
N TRP A 591 -8.86 -1.03 -19.21
CA TRP A 591 -9.16 -1.92 -18.09
C TRP A 591 -9.52 -1.13 -16.84
N GLY A 592 -10.59 -1.50 -16.16
CA GLY A 592 -11.04 -0.78 -14.98
C GLY A 592 -12.02 -1.60 -14.15
N GLU A 593 -12.12 -1.25 -12.88
CA GLU A 593 -12.97 -1.91 -11.88
C GLU A 593 -13.94 -0.88 -11.26
N SER A 594 -15.16 -1.30 -10.95
CA SER A 594 -16.17 -0.44 -10.30
C SER A 594 -16.44 0.85 -11.09
N ALA A 595 -16.26 2.01 -10.47
CA ALA A 595 -16.31 3.33 -11.12
C ALA A 595 -15.38 3.44 -12.34
N GLY A 596 -14.26 2.72 -12.36
CA GLY A 596 -13.36 2.61 -13.51
C GLY A 596 -13.98 1.83 -14.67
N ALA A 597 -14.72 0.75 -14.39
CA ALA A 597 -15.46 -0.01 -15.41
C ALA A 597 -16.63 0.81 -15.99
N ILE A 598 -17.37 1.52 -15.14
CA ILE A 598 -18.40 2.48 -15.57
C ILE A 598 -17.78 3.62 -16.40
N SER A 599 -16.59 4.07 -16.01
CA SER A 599 -15.83 5.07 -16.77
C SER A 599 -15.46 4.57 -18.16
N ILE A 600 -15.06 3.30 -18.31
CA ILE A 600 -14.78 2.69 -19.62
C ILE A 600 -16.03 2.70 -20.51
N PHE A 601 -17.18 2.31 -19.98
CA PHE A 601 -18.44 2.42 -20.73
C PHE A 601 -18.74 3.88 -21.09
N SER A 602 -18.44 4.82 -20.19
CA SER A 602 -18.58 6.25 -20.47
C SER A 602 -17.61 6.71 -21.58
N GLN A 603 -16.37 6.21 -21.64
CA GLN A 603 -15.43 6.50 -22.73
C GLN A 603 -15.91 5.96 -24.09
N LEU A 604 -16.62 4.82 -24.10
CA LEU A 604 -17.26 4.27 -25.32
C LEU A 604 -18.40 5.15 -25.83
N THR A 605 -19.05 5.93 -24.96
CA THR A 605 -20.23 6.75 -25.30
C THR A 605 -19.95 8.25 -25.35
N LEU A 606 -18.79 8.68 -24.84
CA LEU A 606 -18.35 10.07 -24.80
C LEU A 606 -18.39 10.70 -26.20
N TYR A 607 -18.83 11.96 -26.26
CA TYR A 607 -18.98 12.70 -27.51
C TYR A 607 -19.78 11.95 -28.59
N GLY A 608 -20.81 11.23 -28.16
CA GLY A 608 -21.68 10.48 -29.06
C GLY A 608 -21.02 9.26 -29.67
N GLY A 609 -20.08 8.62 -28.96
CA GLY A 609 -19.35 7.44 -29.41
C GLY A 609 -18.10 7.74 -30.24
N ASN A 610 -17.66 9.00 -30.27
CA ASN A 610 -16.43 9.36 -30.98
C ASN A 610 -15.20 8.99 -30.14
N ILE A 611 -14.64 7.82 -30.45
CA ILE A 611 -13.40 7.31 -29.84
C ILE A 611 -12.15 7.68 -30.64
N THR A 612 -12.25 8.63 -31.58
CA THR A 612 -11.13 8.99 -32.46
C THR A 612 -10.48 10.31 -32.10
N ARG A 613 -9.18 10.40 -32.37
CA ARG A 613 -8.38 11.62 -32.35
C ARG A 613 -7.45 11.59 -33.56
N ASN A 614 -7.42 12.67 -34.33
CA ASN A 614 -6.60 12.78 -35.54
C ASN A 614 -6.76 11.58 -36.51
N GLY A 615 -8.00 11.07 -36.64
CA GLY A 615 -8.34 9.93 -37.50
C GLY A 615 -7.95 8.55 -36.96
N LYS A 616 -7.36 8.45 -35.75
CA LYS A 616 -7.02 7.19 -35.09
C LYS A 616 -7.93 6.90 -33.92
N GLN A 617 -8.26 5.63 -33.69
CA GLN A 617 -8.97 5.21 -32.48
C GLN A 617 -8.05 5.30 -31.27
N LEU A 618 -8.57 5.80 -30.15
CA LEU A 618 -7.82 5.91 -28.88
C LEU A 618 -7.64 4.56 -28.16
N PHE A 619 -8.50 3.59 -28.45
CA PHE A 619 -8.46 2.24 -27.91
C PHE A 619 -9.24 1.27 -28.80
N ARG A 620 -8.87 -0.01 -28.72
CA ARG A 620 -9.41 -1.09 -29.57
C ARG A 620 -10.08 -2.23 -28.80
N GLY A 621 -9.95 -2.25 -27.47
CA GLY A 621 -10.54 -3.26 -26.61
C GLY A 621 -10.86 -2.70 -25.22
N ALA A 622 -11.79 -3.34 -24.52
CA ALA A 622 -12.19 -2.95 -23.17
C ALA A 622 -12.36 -4.16 -22.23
N ILE A 623 -11.93 -4.01 -20.99
CA ILE A 623 -12.13 -4.97 -19.90
C ILE A 623 -12.81 -4.21 -18.74
N MET A 624 -14.04 -4.59 -18.45
CA MET A 624 -14.89 -3.95 -17.45
C MET A 624 -15.16 -4.94 -16.31
N ASN A 625 -14.55 -4.68 -15.16
CA ASN A 625 -14.79 -5.44 -13.93
C ASN A 625 -15.85 -4.73 -13.10
N SER A 626 -17.02 -5.33 -12.93
CA SER A 626 -18.06 -4.83 -12.01
C SER A 626 -18.53 -3.41 -12.32
N GLY A 627 -19.03 -3.16 -13.53
CA GLY A 627 -19.60 -1.87 -13.91
C GLY A 627 -19.74 -1.66 -15.42
N SER A 628 -20.81 -1.00 -15.86
CA SER A 628 -21.05 -0.74 -17.28
C SER A 628 -21.99 0.47 -17.49
N ALA A 629 -23.12 0.30 -18.18
CA ALA A 629 -24.06 1.35 -18.56
C ALA A 629 -25.03 1.69 -17.41
N VAL A 630 -24.53 2.32 -16.34
CA VAL A 630 -25.37 2.70 -15.19
C VAL A 630 -26.33 3.83 -15.58
N PRO A 631 -27.66 3.64 -15.51
CA PRO A 631 -28.63 4.69 -15.85
C PRO A 631 -28.61 5.82 -14.82
N THR A 632 -28.34 7.06 -15.26
CA THR A 632 -28.21 8.22 -14.36
C THR A 632 -29.08 9.39 -14.78
N ASP A 633 -29.60 10.12 -13.79
CA ASP A 633 -30.34 11.36 -14.04
C ASP A 633 -29.40 12.47 -14.58
N PRO A 634 -29.91 13.43 -15.38
CA PRO A 634 -29.15 14.55 -15.92
C PRO A 634 -28.47 15.44 -14.86
N MET A 635 -27.43 16.16 -15.29
CA MET A 635 -26.64 17.10 -14.49
C MET A 635 -27.48 18.17 -13.76
N ASP A 636 -28.60 18.57 -14.35
CA ASP A 636 -29.51 19.61 -13.87
C ASP A 636 -30.82 19.06 -13.27
N SER A 637 -30.91 17.74 -13.04
CA SER A 637 -32.06 17.14 -12.37
C SER A 637 -32.23 17.69 -10.94
N PRO A 638 -33.44 17.65 -10.35
CA PRO A 638 -33.66 18.13 -8.98
C PRO A 638 -32.75 17.46 -7.93
N LYS A 639 -32.46 16.16 -8.10
CA LYS A 639 -31.54 15.42 -7.23
C LYS A 639 -30.10 15.92 -7.37
N ALA A 640 -29.64 16.09 -8.61
CA ALA A 640 -28.32 16.60 -8.94
C ALA A 640 -28.13 18.05 -8.44
N GLN A 641 -29.14 18.91 -8.62
CA GLN A 641 -29.11 20.29 -8.13
C GLN A 641 -29.08 20.37 -6.60
N LYS A 642 -29.77 19.47 -5.90
CA LYS A 642 -29.72 19.41 -4.42
C LYS A 642 -28.31 19.12 -3.89
N VAL A 643 -27.54 18.26 -4.55
CA VAL A 643 -26.13 18.01 -4.21
C VAL A 643 -25.31 19.28 -4.38
N TYR A 644 -25.44 19.96 -5.53
CA TYR A 644 -24.76 21.23 -5.79
C TYR A 644 -25.10 22.30 -4.76
N ASP A 645 -26.39 22.52 -4.48
CA ASP A 645 -26.84 23.54 -3.53
C ASP A 645 -26.33 23.24 -2.10
N THR A 646 -26.25 21.97 -1.72
CA THR A 646 -25.70 21.56 -0.41
C THR A 646 -24.22 21.92 -0.29
N VAL A 647 -23.43 21.67 -1.34
CA VAL A 647 -22.00 22.04 -1.39
C VAL A 647 -21.84 23.55 -1.37
N VAL A 648 -22.58 24.28 -2.21
CA VAL A 648 -22.56 25.76 -2.26
C VAL A 648 -22.89 26.36 -0.89
N SER A 649 -23.87 25.80 -0.20
CA SER A 649 -24.28 26.28 1.11
C SER A 649 -23.25 25.99 2.19
N ALA A 650 -22.72 24.77 2.22
CA ALA A 650 -21.64 24.40 3.13
C ALA A 650 -20.35 25.22 2.89
N ALA A 651 -20.16 25.70 1.66
CA ALA A 651 -19.07 26.58 1.27
C ALA A 651 -19.30 28.07 1.63
N GLY A 652 -20.51 28.45 2.06
CA GLY A 652 -20.87 29.84 2.30
C GLY A 652 -21.07 30.67 1.02
N CYS A 653 -21.25 30.02 -0.13
CA CYS A 653 -21.35 30.67 -1.44
C CYS A 653 -22.80 30.93 -1.90
N ASP A 654 -23.82 30.67 -1.07
CA ASP A 654 -25.24 30.76 -1.44
C ASP A 654 -25.66 32.13 -1.99
N SER A 655 -25.11 33.19 -1.41
CA SER A 655 -25.43 34.59 -1.72
C SER A 655 -24.51 35.20 -2.78
N ALA A 656 -23.52 34.45 -3.27
CA ALA A 656 -22.61 34.94 -4.30
C ALA A 656 -23.33 35.15 -5.64
N ALA A 657 -23.03 36.26 -6.31
CA ALA A 657 -23.54 36.52 -7.67
C ALA A 657 -23.02 35.49 -8.69
N ASP A 658 -21.77 35.04 -8.50
CA ASP A 658 -21.16 33.93 -9.23
C ASP A 658 -20.71 32.87 -8.22
N LYS A 659 -21.53 31.82 -8.08
CA LYS A 659 -21.31 30.71 -7.15
C LYS A 659 -20.08 29.89 -7.53
N LEU A 660 -19.84 29.66 -8.82
CA LEU A 660 -18.67 28.89 -9.27
C LEU A 660 -17.38 29.65 -8.99
N LYS A 661 -17.36 30.96 -9.25
CA LYS A 661 -16.21 31.79 -8.86
C LYS A 661 -15.97 31.75 -7.36
N CYS A 662 -17.03 31.91 -6.55
CA CYS A 662 -16.91 31.80 -5.10
C CYS A 662 -16.28 30.47 -4.67
N LEU A 663 -16.73 29.34 -5.21
CA LEU A 663 -16.17 28.02 -4.93
C LEU A 663 -14.70 27.86 -5.38
N ARG A 664 -14.30 28.49 -6.49
CA ARG A 664 -12.92 28.47 -7.00
C ARG A 664 -11.96 29.28 -6.16
N ASP A 665 -12.43 30.40 -5.61
CA ASP A 665 -11.64 31.31 -4.79
C ASP A 665 -11.41 30.76 -3.37
N LEU A 666 -12.15 29.72 -2.95
CA LEU A 666 -11.97 29.11 -1.64
C LEU A 666 -10.60 28.45 -1.46
N PRO A 667 -10.00 28.58 -0.26
CA PRO A 667 -8.89 27.73 0.15
C PRO A 667 -9.25 26.25 0.03
N TYR A 668 -8.24 25.43 -0.30
CA TYR A 668 -8.41 23.99 -0.52
C TYR A 668 -9.19 23.29 0.59
N ASP A 669 -8.83 23.53 1.86
CA ASP A 669 -9.47 22.86 3.01
C ASP A 669 -10.95 23.23 3.19
N ASP A 670 -11.34 24.46 2.86
CA ASP A 670 -12.72 24.90 2.99
C ASP A 670 -13.57 24.35 1.84
N MET A 671 -13.02 24.35 0.61
CA MET A 671 -13.64 23.64 -0.52
C MET A 671 -13.79 22.14 -0.21
N ARG A 672 -12.78 21.53 0.41
CA ARG A 672 -12.82 20.12 0.80
C ARG A 672 -13.89 19.84 1.84
N LYS A 673 -14.02 20.66 2.89
CA LYS A 673 -15.11 20.50 3.86
C LYS A 673 -16.48 20.61 3.19
N ALA A 674 -16.65 21.59 2.29
CA ALA A 674 -17.89 21.77 1.55
C ALA A 674 -18.20 20.60 0.61
N ALA A 675 -17.20 20.07 -0.11
CA ALA A 675 -17.32 18.88 -0.97
C ALA A 675 -17.67 17.61 -0.19
N ASN A 676 -17.33 17.55 1.10
CA ASN A 676 -17.61 16.40 1.97
C ASN A 676 -18.88 16.59 2.82
N SER A 677 -19.71 17.61 2.53
CA SER A 677 -20.95 17.88 3.28
C SER A 677 -22.13 17.00 2.85
N VAL A 678 -22.01 16.34 1.70
CA VAL A 678 -23.02 15.45 1.13
C VAL A 678 -22.77 13.99 1.55
N PRO A 679 -23.74 13.07 1.42
CA PRO A 679 -23.52 11.66 1.73
C PRO A 679 -22.49 11.02 0.78
N GLY A 680 -21.57 10.22 1.32
CA GLY A 680 -20.59 9.44 0.54
C GLY A 680 -20.93 7.95 0.43
N LEU A 681 -20.12 7.21 -0.32
CA LEU A 681 -20.29 5.79 -0.65
C LEU A 681 -20.52 4.88 0.57
N LEU A 682 -19.72 5.02 1.63
CA LEU A 682 -19.83 4.19 2.85
C LEU A 682 -20.78 4.82 3.88
N SER A 683 -22.02 5.06 3.48
CA SER A 683 -23.06 5.64 4.33
C SER A 683 -24.40 4.93 4.09
N PHE A 684 -25.44 5.37 4.81
CA PHE A 684 -26.81 4.91 4.56
C PHE A 684 -27.21 5.02 3.08
N ASN A 685 -26.75 6.05 2.36
CA ASN A 685 -27.03 6.25 0.94
C ASN A 685 -26.39 5.18 0.03
N SER A 686 -25.28 4.58 0.46
CA SER A 686 -24.63 3.50 -0.27
C SER A 686 -24.27 3.92 -1.72
N VAL A 687 -24.56 3.07 -2.70
CA VAL A 687 -24.31 3.33 -4.13
C VAL A 687 -25.28 4.34 -4.78
N ALA A 688 -26.20 4.97 -4.02
CA ALA A 688 -26.88 6.20 -4.45
C ALA A 688 -25.94 7.41 -4.29
N LEU A 689 -24.93 7.47 -5.15
CA LEU A 689 -23.80 8.39 -5.06
C LEU A 689 -24.21 9.87 -5.23
N SER A 690 -23.54 10.74 -4.48
CA SER A 690 -23.65 12.19 -4.65
C SER A 690 -22.91 12.65 -5.91
N TYR A 691 -21.75 12.03 -6.16
CA TYR A 691 -20.86 12.35 -7.27
C TYR A 691 -20.72 11.14 -8.20
N LEU A 692 -21.11 11.29 -9.46
CA LEU A 692 -21.02 10.26 -10.50
C LEU A 692 -21.22 10.90 -11.88
N PRO A 693 -20.86 10.21 -12.99
CA PRO A 693 -21.13 10.70 -14.33
C PRO A 693 -22.63 10.90 -14.61
N ARG A 694 -22.99 12.06 -15.14
CA ARG A 694 -24.39 12.40 -15.48
C ARG A 694 -24.50 12.98 -16.89
N PRO A 695 -25.60 12.72 -17.62
CA PRO A 695 -25.85 13.35 -18.91
C PRO A 695 -25.84 14.88 -18.83
N ASP A 696 -25.06 15.50 -19.70
CA ASP A 696 -24.93 16.95 -19.85
C ASP A 696 -25.31 17.44 -21.27
N GLY A 697 -25.67 16.51 -22.16
CA GLY A 697 -26.06 16.80 -23.54
C GLY A 697 -24.88 17.09 -24.49
N LYS A 698 -23.65 17.18 -23.97
CA LYS A 698 -22.45 17.47 -24.76
C LYS A 698 -21.37 16.39 -24.60
N VAL A 699 -20.85 16.19 -23.38
CA VAL A 699 -19.83 15.16 -23.11
C VAL A 699 -20.49 13.77 -23.08
N ILE A 700 -21.51 13.62 -22.23
CA ILE A 700 -22.44 12.50 -22.20
C ILE A 700 -23.76 13.00 -22.82
N VAL A 701 -24.02 12.60 -24.05
CA VAL A 701 -25.13 13.13 -24.87
C VAL A 701 -26.50 12.70 -24.32
N SER A 702 -26.58 11.50 -23.75
CA SER A 702 -27.80 10.93 -23.17
C SER A 702 -27.44 9.93 -22.08
N SER A 703 -28.42 9.50 -21.29
CA SER A 703 -28.20 8.41 -20.33
C SER A 703 -27.60 7.16 -21.00
N PRO A 704 -26.66 6.44 -20.35
CA PRO A 704 -25.91 5.35 -20.97
C PRO A 704 -26.75 4.25 -21.62
N GLU A 705 -27.90 3.91 -21.04
CA GLU A 705 -28.84 2.91 -21.57
C GLU A 705 -29.55 3.39 -22.85
N ILE A 706 -29.87 4.68 -22.96
CA ILE A 706 -30.44 5.26 -24.18
C ILE A 706 -29.38 5.23 -25.29
N PHE A 707 -28.15 5.61 -24.94
CA PHE A 707 -27.07 5.62 -25.92
C PHE A 707 -26.77 4.21 -26.43
N ALA A 708 -26.75 3.22 -25.53
CA ALA A 708 -26.46 1.84 -25.89
C ALA A 708 -27.42 1.30 -26.98
N VAL A 709 -28.71 1.63 -26.90
CA VAL A 709 -29.72 1.19 -27.89
C VAL A 709 -29.75 2.05 -29.17
N SER A 710 -29.00 3.15 -29.23
CA SER A 710 -29.05 4.09 -30.36
C SER A 710 -28.36 3.57 -31.64
N GLY A 711 -27.64 2.45 -31.56
CA GLY A 711 -26.83 1.91 -32.66
C GLY A 711 -25.51 2.67 -32.91
N LYS A 712 -25.15 3.62 -32.01
CA LYS A 712 -23.95 4.46 -32.14
C LYS A 712 -22.77 4.00 -31.28
N LEU A 713 -22.88 2.84 -30.64
CA LEU A 713 -21.74 2.28 -29.91
C LEU A 713 -20.58 2.01 -30.89
N PRO A 714 -19.35 2.40 -30.54
CA PRO A 714 -18.19 2.10 -31.36
C PRO A 714 -17.92 0.58 -31.33
N LYS A 715 -17.49 0.05 -32.48
CA LYS A 715 -17.21 -1.38 -32.66
C LYS A 715 -15.91 -1.79 -31.94
N VAL A 716 -16.01 -2.03 -30.64
CA VAL A 716 -14.89 -2.37 -29.76
C VAL A 716 -15.22 -3.68 -29.04
N PRO A 717 -14.45 -4.76 -29.26
CA PRO A 717 -14.56 -5.98 -28.46
C PRO A 717 -14.41 -5.69 -26.97
N PHE A 718 -15.15 -6.41 -26.12
CA PHE A 718 -15.01 -6.23 -24.68
C PHE A 718 -15.22 -7.50 -23.85
N ILE A 719 -14.55 -7.53 -22.71
CA ILE A 719 -14.81 -8.42 -21.59
C ILE A 719 -15.57 -7.63 -20.53
N LEU A 720 -16.68 -8.16 -20.04
CA LEU A 720 -17.46 -7.54 -18.95
C LEU A 720 -17.95 -8.63 -18.01
N GLY A 721 -17.65 -8.51 -16.72
CA GLY A 721 -18.12 -9.49 -15.74
C GLY A 721 -18.25 -8.89 -14.35
N ASP A 722 -18.82 -9.68 -13.45
CA ASP A 722 -19.17 -9.25 -12.10
C ASP A 722 -18.72 -10.29 -11.08
N GLN A 723 -18.56 -9.81 -9.86
CA GLN A 723 -18.50 -10.62 -8.66
C GLN A 723 -19.90 -11.17 -8.37
N GLU A 724 -20.01 -12.37 -7.78
CA GLU A 724 -21.33 -12.97 -7.53
C GLU A 724 -22.18 -12.14 -6.56
N ASP A 725 -21.54 -11.48 -5.60
CA ASP A 725 -22.20 -10.84 -4.45
C ASP A 725 -21.88 -9.34 -4.37
N GLU A 726 -21.99 -8.62 -5.49
CA GLU A 726 -21.64 -7.18 -5.61
C GLU A 726 -22.25 -6.29 -4.52
N GLY A 727 -23.53 -6.50 -4.20
CA GLY A 727 -24.26 -5.60 -3.30
C GLY A 727 -24.02 -5.82 -1.80
N THR A 728 -23.30 -6.86 -1.38
CA THR A 728 -23.17 -7.20 0.05
C THR A 728 -22.41 -6.15 0.84
N LEU A 729 -21.30 -5.64 0.28
CA LEU A 729 -20.52 -4.55 0.86
C LEU A 729 -21.38 -3.29 1.07
N PHE A 730 -22.21 -3.00 0.07
CA PHE A 730 -23.05 -1.81 0.00
C PHE A 730 -24.29 -1.88 0.91
N ALA A 731 -24.73 -3.09 1.23
CA ALA A 731 -25.83 -3.34 2.16
C ALA A 731 -25.41 -3.30 3.64
N LEU A 732 -24.14 -3.10 3.98
CA LEU A 732 -23.69 -3.08 5.38
C LEU A 732 -24.22 -1.87 6.17
N PHE A 733 -24.63 -0.79 5.49
CA PHE A 733 -24.89 0.53 6.10
C PHE A 733 -26.38 0.86 6.30
N GLN A 734 -27.30 -0.10 6.10
CA GLN A 734 -28.74 0.12 6.26
C GLN A 734 -29.42 -0.82 7.30
N PRO A 735 -28.90 -0.94 8.54
CA PRO A 735 -29.44 -1.89 9.51
C PRO A 735 -30.87 -1.57 9.99
N ASN A 736 -31.32 -0.33 9.80
CA ASN A 736 -32.68 0.11 10.10
C ASN A 736 -33.73 -0.35 9.06
N ILE A 737 -33.32 -0.86 7.89
CA ILE A 737 -34.23 -1.39 6.87
C ILE A 737 -34.64 -2.81 7.27
N THR A 738 -35.81 -2.95 7.91
CA THR A 738 -36.24 -4.23 8.50
C THR A 738 -37.48 -4.82 7.83
N ARG A 739 -38.29 -4.00 7.16
CA ARG A 739 -39.55 -4.41 6.49
C ARG A 739 -39.50 -4.09 5.00
N THR A 740 -40.33 -4.78 4.21
CA THR A 740 -40.49 -4.51 2.77
C THR A 740 -40.80 -3.04 2.48
N ARG A 741 -41.66 -2.40 3.27
CA ARG A 741 -41.98 -0.97 3.09
C ARG A 741 -40.76 -0.05 3.26
N ASP A 742 -39.82 -0.44 4.14
CA ASP A 742 -38.61 0.34 4.39
C ASP A 742 -37.67 0.25 3.17
N VAL A 743 -37.65 -0.91 2.47
CA VAL A 743 -36.95 -1.09 1.18
C VAL A 743 -37.59 -0.24 0.09
N GLU A 744 -38.92 -0.25 -0.03
CA GLU A 744 -39.65 0.57 -1.00
C GLU A 744 -39.39 2.07 -0.79
N GLU A 745 -39.42 2.53 0.46
CA GLU A 745 -39.15 3.93 0.82
C GLU A 745 -37.69 4.31 0.54
N TYR A 746 -36.74 3.42 0.85
CA TYR A 746 -35.33 3.64 0.56
C TYR A 746 -35.06 3.79 -0.95
N LEU A 747 -35.58 2.87 -1.77
CA LEU A 747 -35.38 2.92 -3.23
C LEU A 747 -36.08 4.12 -3.88
N SER A 748 -37.30 4.46 -3.44
CA SER A 748 -38.03 5.60 -4.00
C SER A 748 -37.43 6.95 -3.62
N SER A 749 -36.91 7.10 -2.40
CA SER A 749 -36.39 8.37 -1.91
C SER A 749 -34.95 8.66 -2.34
N LEU A 750 -34.11 7.62 -2.44
CA LEU A 750 -32.67 7.80 -2.70
C LEU A 750 -32.24 7.39 -4.10
N TYR A 751 -32.87 6.37 -4.71
CA TYR A 751 -32.45 5.84 -6.00
C TYR A 751 -33.34 6.42 -7.09
N PHE A 752 -34.57 5.93 -7.19
CA PHE A 752 -35.41 6.09 -8.37
C PHE A 752 -36.48 7.15 -8.16
N ALA A 753 -36.06 8.42 -8.09
CA ALA A 753 -36.96 9.55 -7.82
C ALA A 753 -38.09 9.70 -8.86
N ASN A 754 -37.88 9.18 -10.08
CA ASN A 754 -38.83 9.24 -11.18
C ASN A 754 -39.73 7.98 -11.28
N ALA A 755 -39.51 6.96 -10.45
CA ALA A 755 -40.33 5.75 -10.44
C ALA A 755 -41.64 5.97 -9.67
N THR A 756 -42.76 5.49 -10.24
CA THR A 756 -44.02 5.47 -9.51
C THR A 756 -43.97 4.48 -8.33
N PRO A 757 -44.78 4.67 -7.27
CA PRO A 757 -44.86 3.72 -6.17
C PRO A 757 -45.17 2.28 -6.62
N GLN A 758 -45.96 2.12 -7.69
CA GLN A 758 -46.28 0.83 -8.30
C GLN A 758 -45.06 0.19 -8.94
N GLN A 759 -44.21 0.96 -9.62
CA GLN A 759 -42.97 0.46 -10.20
C GLN A 759 -41.96 0.06 -9.12
N ILE A 760 -41.83 0.83 -8.05
CA ILE A 760 -40.97 0.46 -6.90
C ILE A 760 -41.45 -0.83 -6.25
N LYS A 761 -42.75 -0.94 -5.96
CA LYS A 761 -43.35 -2.17 -5.43
C LYS A 761 -43.16 -3.35 -6.36
N GLY A 762 -43.31 -3.13 -7.66
CA GLY A 762 -43.07 -4.12 -8.71
C GLY A 762 -41.63 -4.63 -8.68
N LEU A 763 -40.64 -3.73 -8.63
CA LEU A 763 -39.23 -4.10 -8.51
C LEU A 763 -38.97 -4.88 -7.23
N VAL A 764 -39.40 -4.37 -6.08
CA VAL A 764 -39.18 -5.03 -4.79
C VAL A 764 -39.86 -6.41 -4.74
N ALA A 765 -40.97 -6.61 -5.45
CA ALA A 765 -41.67 -7.89 -5.51
C ALA A 765 -40.91 -8.98 -6.29
N THR A 766 -40.02 -8.62 -7.23
CA THR A 766 -39.19 -9.62 -7.96
C THR A 766 -38.10 -10.22 -7.06
N TYR A 767 -37.72 -9.53 -5.99
CA TYR A 767 -36.80 -10.03 -4.96
C TYR A 767 -37.60 -10.50 -3.76
N ARG A 768 -37.78 -11.81 -3.57
CA ARG A 768 -38.63 -12.28 -2.45
C ARG A 768 -37.96 -12.02 -1.09
N PRO A 769 -38.74 -11.80 -0.02
CA PRO A 769 -38.21 -11.51 1.31
C PRO A 769 -37.57 -12.73 2.01
N ARG A 770 -37.41 -13.87 1.33
CA ARG A 770 -36.81 -15.08 1.90
C ARG A 770 -35.29 -14.92 1.90
N PRO A 771 -34.59 -15.00 3.06
CA PRO A 771 -33.14 -14.83 3.11
C PRO A 771 -32.35 -15.80 2.21
N SER A 772 -32.91 -16.97 1.89
CA SER A 772 -32.32 -17.94 0.96
C SER A 772 -32.25 -17.47 -0.49
N GLU A 773 -33.02 -16.47 -0.89
CA GLU A 773 -33.06 -15.92 -2.25
C GLU A 773 -32.18 -14.65 -2.41
N GLY A 774 -31.63 -14.12 -1.31
CA GLY A 774 -30.78 -12.92 -1.34
C GLY A 774 -29.27 -13.21 -1.36
N SER A 775 -28.47 -12.16 -1.49
CA SER A 775 -27.00 -12.19 -1.51
C SER A 775 -26.38 -12.06 -0.10
N PRO A 776 -25.37 -12.83 0.35
CA PRO A 776 -24.59 -13.78 -0.43
C PRO A 776 -25.41 -14.93 -1.01
N PHE A 777 -25.36 -15.09 -2.33
CA PHE A 777 -26.22 -16.04 -3.04
C PHE A 777 -25.80 -17.47 -2.70
N ARG A 778 -26.75 -18.42 -2.82
CA ARG A 778 -26.50 -19.85 -2.56
C ARG A 778 -25.93 -20.15 -1.16
N THR A 779 -26.31 -19.33 -0.16
CA THR A 779 -25.94 -19.53 1.27
C THR A 779 -27.15 -19.79 2.18
N ALA A 780 -28.30 -20.18 1.62
CA ALA A 780 -29.53 -20.40 2.37
C ALA A 780 -29.86 -19.21 3.31
N GLY A 781 -30.33 -19.47 4.54
CA GLY A 781 -30.62 -18.42 5.51
C GLY A 781 -29.40 -17.79 6.21
N PHE A 782 -28.19 -18.31 5.98
CA PHE A 782 -26.97 -17.79 6.62
C PHE A 782 -26.61 -16.40 6.10
N ASN A 783 -25.78 -15.68 6.86
CA ASN A 783 -25.26 -14.34 6.54
C ASN A 783 -26.28 -13.18 6.58
N ASN A 784 -27.52 -13.41 7.01
CA ASN A 784 -28.54 -12.36 7.10
C ASN A 784 -28.39 -11.52 8.38
N ILE A 785 -27.53 -10.50 8.34
CA ILE A 785 -27.15 -9.68 9.51
C ILE A 785 -28.25 -8.70 9.99
N TYR A 786 -29.25 -8.41 9.16
CA TYR A 786 -30.51 -7.76 9.54
C TYR A 786 -31.63 -8.22 8.59
N PRO A 787 -32.92 -8.06 8.94
CA PRO A 787 -34.03 -8.74 8.24
C PRO A 787 -34.07 -8.57 6.71
N GLN A 788 -33.69 -7.40 6.17
CA GLN A 788 -33.65 -7.16 4.72
C GLN A 788 -32.24 -7.21 4.12
N TYR A 789 -31.19 -7.56 4.88
CA TYR A 789 -29.79 -7.44 4.42
C TYR A 789 -29.55 -8.15 3.10
N LYS A 790 -29.85 -9.45 3.05
CA LYS A 790 -29.55 -10.22 1.84
C LYS A 790 -30.37 -9.79 0.64
N ARG A 791 -31.59 -9.31 0.89
CA ARG A 791 -32.49 -8.80 -0.15
C ARG A 791 -32.01 -7.46 -0.69
N MET A 792 -31.58 -6.56 0.19
CA MET A 792 -30.94 -5.29 -0.17
C MET A 792 -29.67 -5.53 -0.98
N ALA A 793 -28.80 -6.43 -0.52
CA ALA A 793 -27.58 -6.80 -1.24
C ALA A 793 -27.88 -7.32 -2.66
N ALA A 794 -28.90 -8.17 -2.83
CA ALA A 794 -29.31 -8.63 -4.15
C ALA A 794 -29.80 -7.48 -5.04
N ILE A 795 -30.68 -6.61 -4.53
CA ILE A 795 -31.23 -5.46 -5.29
C ILE A 795 -30.10 -4.50 -5.72
N LEU A 796 -29.23 -4.11 -4.78
CA LEU A 796 -28.14 -3.15 -5.05
C LEU A 796 -27.12 -3.73 -6.03
N GLY A 797 -26.73 -5.00 -5.86
CA GLY A 797 -25.80 -5.67 -6.77
C GLY A 797 -26.35 -5.79 -8.19
N ASP A 798 -27.62 -6.18 -8.31
CA ASP A 798 -28.25 -6.38 -9.61
C ASP A 798 -28.53 -5.07 -10.35
N ALA A 799 -29.07 -4.06 -9.65
CA ALA A 799 -29.48 -2.80 -10.27
C ALA A 799 -28.29 -1.96 -10.75
N VAL A 800 -27.13 -2.06 -10.09
CA VAL A 800 -25.94 -1.28 -10.45
C VAL A 800 -24.98 -2.07 -11.33
N PHE A 801 -24.82 -3.38 -11.09
CA PHE A 801 -23.75 -4.17 -11.70
C PHE A 801 -24.30 -5.36 -12.49
N THR A 802 -24.78 -6.41 -11.82
CA THR A 802 -24.88 -7.75 -12.41
C THR A 802 -25.96 -7.91 -13.48
N LEU A 803 -27.14 -7.32 -13.28
CA LEU A 803 -28.21 -7.38 -14.28
C LEU A 803 -28.09 -6.25 -15.31
N THR A 804 -27.51 -5.12 -14.92
CA THR A 804 -27.12 -4.04 -15.84
C THR A 804 -26.08 -4.53 -16.86
N ARG A 805 -25.10 -5.36 -16.44
CA ARG A 805 -24.21 -6.06 -17.36
C ARG A 805 -24.99 -6.85 -18.42
N ARG A 806 -25.93 -7.71 -18.00
CA ARG A 806 -26.71 -8.53 -18.93
C ARG A 806 -27.49 -7.66 -19.92
N ALA A 807 -27.99 -6.51 -19.48
CA ALA A 807 -28.66 -5.55 -20.36
C ALA A 807 -27.71 -5.01 -21.45
N VAL A 808 -26.48 -4.64 -21.08
CA VAL A 808 -25.45 -4.18 -22.05
C VAL A 808 -25.13 -5.26 -23.09
N PHE A 809 -25.08 -6.51 -22.68
CA PHE A 809 -24.87 -7.65 -23.56
C PHE A 809 -26.04 -7.89 -24.53
N ASN A 810 -27.29 -7.88 -24.05
CA ASN A 810 -28.50 -7.95 -24.89
C ASN A 810 -28.53 -6.82 -25.93
N ILE A 811 -28.20 -5.60 -25.49
CA ILE A 811 -28.17 -4.43 -26.36
C ILE A 811 -27.05 -4.58 -27.40
N SER A 812 -25.85 -4.96 -26.99
CA SER A 812 -24.70 -5.14 -27.89
C SER A 812 -24.95 -6.19 -28.96
N GLN A 813 -25.55 -7.34 -28.61
CA GLN A 813 -25.96 -8.34 -29.60
C GLN A 813 -26.96 -7.79 -30.62
N THR A 814 -27.86 -6.90 -30.18
CA THR A 814 -28.90 -6.33 -31.05
C THR A 814 -28.32 -5.27 -32.00
N VAL A 815 -27.47 -4.38 -31.49
CA VAL A 815 -27.00 -3.20 -32.24
C VAL A 815 -25.67 -3.42 -32.96
N GLN A 816 -24.85 -4.36 -32.50
CA GLN A 816 -23.54 -4.67 -33.06
C GLN A 816 -23.21 -6.18 -32.96
N PRO A 817 -24.01 -7.06 -33.59
CA PRO A 817 -23.89 -8.52 -33.46
C PRO A 817 -22.52 -9.09 -33.86
N ASP A 818 -21.79 -8.39 -34.73
CA ASP A 818 -20.48 -8.83 -35.22
C ASP A 818 -19.33 -8.50 -34.25
N VAL A 819 -19.58 -7.72 -33.21
CA VAL A 819 -18.55 -7.34 -32.22
C VAL A 819 -18.47 -8.45 -31.17
N PRO A 820 -17.33 -9.15 -31.04
CA PRO A 820 -17.20 -10.25 -30.10
C PRO A 820 -17.10 -9.72 -28.66
N THR A 821 -17.84 -10.36 -27.76
CA THR A 821 -17.94 -9.96 -26.35
C THR A 821 -17.95 -11.19 -25.46
N TRP A 822 -17.37 -11.08 -24.26
CA TRP A 822 -17.20 -12.21 -23.33
C TRP A 822 -17.62 -11.81 -21.93
N SER A 823 -18.40 -12.68 -21.28
CA SER A 823 -18.89 -12.45 -19.92
C SER A 823 -18.35 -13.48 -18.94
N TYR A 824 -18.16 -13.05 -17.69
CA TYR A 824 -17.88 -13.97 -16.58
C TYR A 824 -18.68 -13.60 -15.32
N LEU A 825 -18.85 -14.59 -14.43
CA LEU A 825 -19.30 -14.42 -13.06
C LEU A 825 -18.26 -15.01 -12.12
N ALA A 826 -17.78 -14.25 -11.14
CA ALA A 826 -16.77 -14.69 -10.19
C ALA A 826 -17.39 -15.16 -8.87
N SER A 827 -17.05 -16.38 -8.46
CA SER A 827 -17.45 -17.02 -7.19
C SER A 827 -16.26 -17.60 -6.42
N TYR A 828 -15.05 -17.11 -6.68
CA TYR A 828 -13.82 -17.65 -6.07
C TYR A 828 -13.72 -17.38 -4.56
N ASP A 829 -14.49 -16.43 -4.02
CA ASP A 829 -14.58 -16.13 -2.58
C ASP A 829 -15.90 -16.62 -1.97
N TYR A 830 -16.59 -17.55 -2.65
CA TYR A 830 -17.78 -18.22 -2.10
C TYR A 830 -17.50 -18.78 -0.71
N GLY A 831 -18.39 -18.45 0.24
CA GLY A 831 -18.26 -18.84 1.64
C GLY A 831 -17.62 -17.80 2.55
N THR A 832 -17.15 -16.66 2.02
CA THR A 832 -16.74 -15.52 2.87
C THR A 832 -17.93 -15.05 3.72
N PRO A 833 -17.83 -15.03 5.07
CA PRO A 833 -18.94 -14.65 5.94
C PRO A 833 -19.46 -13.25 5.61
N VAL A 834 -20.79 -13.09 5.62
CA VAL A 834 -21.52 -11.83 5.35
C VAL A 834 -21.39 -11.31 3.91
N LEU A 835 -20.20 -11.35 3.32
CA LEU A 835 -19.85 -10.69 2.06
C LEU A 835 -19.93 -11.61 0.83
N GLY A 836 -19.63 -12.90 0.96
CA GLY A 836 -19.50 -13.78 -0.21
C GLY A 836 -18.37 -13.35 -1.16
N THR A 837 -18.58 -13.49 -2.47
CA THR A 837 -17.64 -12.93 -3.47
C THR A 837 -18.04 -11.49 -3.75
N PHE A 838 -17.59 -10.58 -2.88
CA PHE A 838 -18.07 -9.19 -2.80
C PHE A 838 -17.38 -8.25 -3.80
N HIS A 839 -17.93 -7.04 -3.95
CA HIS A 839 -17.39 -5.98 -4.81
C HIS A 839 -15.93 -5.63 -4.50
N GLY A 840 -15.08 -5.52 -5.53
CA GLY A 840 -13.65 -5.23 -5.40
C GLY A 840 -12.78 -6.39 -4.90
N SER A 841 -13.34 -7.58 -4.65
CA SER A 841 -12.55 -8.78 -4.30
C SER A 841 -11.58 -9.21 -5.43
N ASP A 842 -11.87 -8.81 -6.65
CA ASP A 842 -11.07 -9.07 -7.85
C ASP A 842 -9.81 -8.22 -7.92
N LEU A 843 -9.78 -7.06 -7.27
CA LEU A 843 -8.52 -6.33 -7.09
C LEU A 843 -7.50 -7.18 -6.32
N LEU A 844 -7.92 -7.86 -5.25
CA LEU A 844 -7.05 -8.75 -4.48
C LEU A 844 -6.67 -10.00 -5.29
N GLN A 845 -7.65 -10.60 -5.96
CA GLN A 845 -7.50 -11.89 -6.65
C GLN A 845 -6.77 -11.77 -8.00
N VAL A 846 -7.08 -10.74 -8.79
CA VAL A 846 -6.66 -10.55 -10.19
C VAL A 846 -5.60 -9.47 -10.30
N PHE A 847 -5.80 -8.28 -9.74
CA PHE A 847 -4.80 -7.20 -9.86
C PHE A 847 -3.54 -7.54 -9.04
N TYR A 848 -3.70 -7.83 -7.76
CA TYR A 848 -2.59 -8.12 -6.84
C TYR A 848 -2.16 -9.58 -6.79
N GLY A 849 -3.05 -10.53 -7.10
CA GLY A 849 -2.71 -11.96 -7.12
C GLY A 849 -2.43 -12.52 -5.73
N VAL A 850 -3.07 -11.96 -4.70
CA VAL A 850 -2.84 -12.29 -3.28
C VAL A 850 -3.10 -13.78 -2.99
N LYS A 851 -4.01 -14.41 -3.72
CA LYS A 851 -4.24 -15.86 -3.70
C LYS A 851 -3.74 -16.45 -5.02
N PRO A 852 -2.55 -17.07 -5.08
CA PRO A 852 -2.02 -17.67 -6.31
C PRO A 852 -2.73 -19.01 -6.60
N ASN A 853 -4.01 -18.92 -6.99
CA ASN A 853 -4.88 -20.04 -7.33
C ASN A 853 -5.24 -20.03 -8.82
N TYR A 854 -6.15 -20.92 -9.23
CA TYR A 854 -6.62 -20.99 -10.61
C TYR A 854 -7.26 -19.67 -11.07
N ALA A 855 -8.12 -19.06 -10.24
CA ALA A 855 -8.82 -17.82 -10.58
C ALA A 855 -7.86 -16.68 -10.94
N ALA A 856 -6.79 -16.46 -10.15
CA ALA A 856 -5.78 -15.46 -10.48
C ALA A 856 -5.14 -15.72 -11.84
N ALA A 857 -4.61 -16.93 -12.02
CA ALA A 857 -3.81 -17.29 -13.18
C ALA A 857 -4.66 -17.31 -14.47
N ALA A 858 -5.88 -17.87 -14.40
CA ALA A 858 -6.78 -17.96 -15.53
C ALA A 858 -7.26 -16.58 -15.98
N THR A 859 -7.73 -15.73 -15.06
CA THR A 859 -8.20 -14.39 -15.41
C THR A 859 -7.10 -13.54 -16.02
N ARG A 860 -5.88 -13.54 -15.44
CA ARG A 860 -4.72 -12.82 -16.00
C ARG A 860 -4.36 -13.32 -17.40
N ALA A 861 -4.34 -14.64 -17.60
CA ALA A 861 -4.06 -15.22 -18.91
C ALA A 861 -5.11 -14.79 -19.97
N TYR A 862 -6.39 -14.84 -19.64
CA TYR A 862 -7.45 -14.35 -20.53
C TYR A 862 -7.29 -12.85 -20.86
N TYR A 863 -6.96 -12.02 -19.86
CA TYR A 863 -6.79 -10.57 -20.07
C TYR A 863 -5.56 -10.27 -20.93
N PHE A 864 -4.45 -10.97 -20.73
CA PHE A 864 -3.26 -10.80 -21.56
C PHE A 864 -3.49 -11.28 -23.00
N ASN A 865 -4.17 -12.41 -23.19
CA ASN A 865 -4.60 -12.86 -24.52
C ASN A 865 -5.47 -11.80 -25.21
N PHE A 866 -6.45 -11.27 -24.49
CA PHE A 866 -7.34 -10.25 -25.02
C PHE A 866 -6.62 -8.94 -25.37
N ALA A 867 -5.68 -8.47 -24.54
CA ALA A 867 -4.88 -7.28 -24.84
C ALA A 867 -4.06 -7.45 -26.14
N TYR A 868 -3.56 -8.66 -26.39
CA TYR A 868 -2.78 -8.98 -27.60
C TYR A 868 -3.63 -9.16 -28.85
N ASN A 869 -4.67 -9.98 -28.73
CA ASN A 869 -5.35 -10.59 -29.88
C ASN A 869 -6.83 -10.21 -30.00
N LEU A 870 -7.36 -9.43 -29.05
CA LEU A 870 -8.80 -9.12 -28.92
C LEU A 870 -9.70 -10.36 -28.79
N ASP A 871 -9.10 -11.50 -28.39
CA ASP A 871 -9.79 -12.74 -28.07
C ASP A 871 -9.12 -13.34 -26.82
N PRO A 872 -9.86 -13.56 -25.71
CA PRO A 872 -9.31 -14.13 -24.49
C PRO A 872 -8.81 -15.58 -24.69
N ASN A 873 -9.31 -16.31 -25.68
CA ASN A 873 -8.90 -17.69 -25.97
C ASN A 873 -7.65 -17.76 -26.86
N ASP A 874 -7.34 -16.71 -27.60
CA ASP A 874 -6.20 -16.70 -28.51
C ASP A 874 -4.89 -16.47 -27.74
N ALA A 875 -4.19 -17.56 -27.45
CA ALA A 875 -2.89 -17.54 -26.81
C ALA A 875 -1.73 -17.21 -27.77
N SER A 876 -1.97 -17.00 -29.07
CA SER A 876 -0.93 -16.71 -30.07
C SER A 876 -0.19 -15.39 -29.80
N GLY A 877 0.96 -15.20 -30.46
CA GLY A 877 1.73 -13.95 -30.37
C GLY A 877 2.60 -13.78 -29.12
N GLY A 878 2.85 -14.85 -28.35
CA GLY A 878 3.77 -14.84 -27.20
C GLY A 878 4.75 -16.03 -27.16
N THR A 879 5.89 -15.87 -26.47
CA THR A 879 6.99 -16.87 -26.43
C THR A 879 6.80 -17.99 -25.39
N GLY A 880 5.63 -18.08 -24.73
CA GLY A 880 5.36 -19.05 -23.67
C GLY A 880 3.93 -19.59 -23.72
N SER A 881 3.75 -20.85 -23.31
CA SER A 881 2.43 -21.42 -23.06
C SER A 881 1.88 -20.92 -21.72
N ALA A 882 0.57 -20.66 -21.65
CA ALA A 882 -0.10 -20.41 -20.38
C ALA A 882 0.18 -21.61 -19.44
N LYS A 883 0.71 -21.35 -18.24
CA LYS A 883 0.96 -22.38 -17.23
C LYS A 883 -0.34 -22.96 -16.64
N VAL A 884 -1.47 -22.31 -16.91
CA VAL A 884 -2.81 -22.69 -16.48
C VAL A 884 -3.60 -23.24 -17.66
N LYS A 885 -4.34 -24.34 -17.44
CA LYS A 885 -5.25 -24.89 -18.44
C LYS A 885 -6.51 -24.04 -18.51
N LEU A 886 -6.63 -23.24 -19.56
CA LEU A 886 -7.84 -22.47 -19.86
C LEU A 886 -8.90 -23.38 -20.47
N ILE A 887 -10.17 -23.18 -20.09
CA ILE A 887 -11.30 -23.73 -20.85
C ILE A 887 -11.66 -22.74 -21.97
N ASN A 888 -12.34 -23.22 -23.01
CA ASN A 888 -12.82 -22.32 -24.06
C ASN A 888 -13.89 -21.40 -23.48
N TRP A 889 -13.62 -20.09 -23.49
CA TRP A 889 -14.55 -19.04 -23.07
C TRP A 889 -15.40 -18.63 -24.27
N PRO A 890 -16.67 -19.06 -24.35
CA PRO A 890 -17.53 -18.74 -25.49
C PRO A 890 -17.78 -17.24 -25.57
N LYS A 891 -18.00 -16.73 -26.78
CA LYS A 891 -18.57 -15.40 -26.95
C LYS A 891 -19.95 -15.42 -26.33
N TRP A 892 -20.37 -14.33 -25.68
CA TRP A 892 -21.67 -14.30 -25.02
C TRP A 892 -22.83 -14.51 -26.01
N SER A 893 -22.66 -14.16 -27.29
CA SER A 893 -23.58 -14.47 -28.40
C SER A 893 -23.82 -15.96 -28.66
N GLU A 894 -22.94 -16.84 -28.18
CA GLU A 894 -23.04 -18.28 -28.35
C GLU A 894 -23.88 -18.88 -27.21
N GLY A 895 -25.18 -18.59 -27.23
CA GLY A 895 -26.14 -19.16 -26.28
C GLY A 895 -26.18 -18.48 -24.91
N ASN A 896 -25.78 -17.21 -24.81
CA ASN A 896 -25.76 -16.41 -23.58
C ASN A 896 -24.94 -17.08 -22.47
N GLN A 897 -23.88 -17.81 -22.87
CA GLN A 897 -22.99 -18.49 -21.95
C GLN A 897 -21.93 -17.54 -21.40
N MET A 898 -21.52 -17.80 -20.16
CA MET A 898 -20.45 -17.06 -19.50
C MET A 898 -19.54 -17.98 -18.70
N LEU A 899 -18.32 -17.52 -18.47
CA LEU A 899 -17.35 -18.20 -17.64
C LEU A 899 -17.74 -18.07 -16.16
N HIS A 900 -17.89 -19.17 -15.44
CA HIS A 900 -18.08 -19.15 -13.99
C HIS A 900 -16.75 -19.46 -13.30
N MET A 901 -16.15 -18.44 -12.70
CA MET A 901 -14.81 -18.53 -12.13
C MET A 901 -14.87 -18.85 -10.63
N ARG A 902 -14.43 -20.04 -10.24
CA ARG A 902 -14.25 -20.43 -8.83
C ARG A 902 -12.76 -20.40 -8.48
N ALA A 903 -12.44 -20.60 -7.20
CA ALA A 903 -11.07 -20.43 -6.71
C ALA A 903 -10.05 -21.32 -7.45
N ASN A 904 -10.42 -22.56 -7.73
CA ASN A 904 -9.51 -23.61 -8.19
C ASN A 904 -9.90 -24.24 -9.54
N ASP A 905 -11.01 -23.79 -10.14
CA ASP A 905 -11.52 -24.27 -11.43
C ASP A 905 -12.47 -23.24 -12.05
N ALA A 906 -12.89 -23.51 -13.29
CA ALA A 906 -13.97 -22.80 -13.95
C ALA A 906 -14.81 -23.77 -14.79
N ASP A 907 -16.07 -23.40 -14.99
CA ASP A 907 -16.98 -24.03 -15.96
C ASP A 907 -17.79 -22.95 -16.68
N LEU A 908 -18.79 -23.39 -17.45
CA LEU A 908 -19.68 -22.51 -18.21
C LEU A 908 -21.08 -22.58 -17.62
N ILE A 909 -21.70 -21.42 -17.43
CA ILE A 909 -23.09 -21.28 -17.01
C ILE A 909 -23.85 -20.39 -18.01
N VAL A 910 -25.17 -20.53 -18.03
CA VAL A 910 -26.03 -19.64 -18.82
C VAL A 910 -26.33 -18.39 -18.00
N ASP A 911 -26.33 -17.24 -18.64
CA ASP A 911 -26.67 -15.96 -18.02
C ASP A 911 -28.19 -15.72 -17.99
N ASP A 912 -28.90 -16.56 -17.23
CA ASP A 912 -30.37 -16.58 -17.11
C ASP A 912 -30.89 -16.45 -15.67
N PHE A 913 -30.01 -16.33 -14.68
CA PHE A 913 -30.41 -16.20 -13.28
C PHE A 913 -31.22 -14.92 -13.04
N ARG A 914 -32.18 -14.97 -12.09
CA ARG A 914 -33.01 -13.82 -11.65
C ARG A 914 -33.75 -13.13 -12.81
N GLN A 915 -34.21 -13.90 -13.79
CA GLN A 915 -34.80 -13.42 -15.04
C GLN A 915 -35.97 -12.44 -14.83
N ASP A 916 -36.85 -12.71 -13.88
CA ASP A 916 -38.00 -11.87 -13.53
C ASP A 916 -37.58 -10.49 -13.00
N SER A 917 -36.45 -10.40 -12.27
CA SER A 917 -35.87 -9.12 -11.85
C SER A 917 -35.23 -8.39 -13.04
N PHE A 918 -34.53 -9.12 -13.91
CA PHE A 918 -33.92 -8.59 -15.12
C PHE A 918 -34.96 -7.98 -16.07
N ASP A 919 -36.02 -8.73 -16.38
CA ASP A 919 -37.11 -8.29 -17.25
C ASP A 919 -37.79 -7.02 -16.70
N PHE A 920 -37.96 -6.96 -15.37
CA PHE A 920 -38.54 -5.80 -14.71
C PHE A 920 -37.65 -4.57 -14.83
N LEU A 921 -36.35 -4.70 -14.54
CA LEU A 921 -35.36 -3.62 -14.67
C LEU A 921 -35.32 -3.09 -16.10
N LEU A 922 -35.22 -3.98 -17.10
CA LEU A 922 -35.14 -3.61 -18.51
C LEU A 922 -36.41 -2.89 -18.98
N LYS A 923 -37.58 -3.40 -18.63
CA LYS A 923 -38.88 -2.80 -18.99
C LYS A 923 -39.07 -1.39 -18.40
N ASN A 924 -38.51 -1.13 -17.23
CA ASN A 924 -38.71 0.12 -16.48
C ASN A 924 -37.45 0.99 -16.40
N VAL A 925 -36.43 0.73 -17.24
CA VAL A 925 -35.10 1.36 -17.12
C VAL A 925 -35.15 2.89 -17.14
N GLN A 926 -36.09 3.49 -17.87
CA GLN A 926 -36.26 4.95 -17.94
C GLN A 926 -36.69 5.57 -16.60
N SER A 927 -37.54 4.89 -15.85
CA SER A 927 -38.01 5.37 -14.54
C SER A 927 -37.10 4.94 -13.40
N LEU A 928 -36.18 4.00 -13.64
CA LEU A 928 -35.23 3.46 -12.66
C LEU A 928 -33.81 4.04 -12.86
N ARG A 929 -33.71 5.32 -13.20
CA ARG A 929 -32.46 6.10 -13.16
C ARG A 929 -32.22 6.64 -11.76
N PHE A 930 -30.95 6.81 -11.37
CA PHE A 930 -30.59 7.37 -10.06
C PHE A 930 -29.47 8.42 -10.09
#